data_AF-A0A194PYJ7-F1
#
_entry.id   AF-A0A194PYJ7-F1
#
_cell.length_a   1.000
_cell.length_b   1.000
_cell.length_c   1.000
_cell.angle_alpha   90.00
_cell.angle_beta   90.00
_cell.angle_gamma   90.00
#
_symmetry.space_group_name_H-M   'P 1'
#
loop_
_entity.id
_entity.type
_entity.pdbx_description
1 polymer ?
#
loop_
_entity_poly.entity_id
_entity_poly.type
_entity_poly.pdbx_seq_one_letter_code
_entity_poly.pdbx_strand_id
1 'polypeptide(L)'
;MKLLVFVLGFAALAAAVPILKDEKTYPRFIEFPDGDGVMHTVDLEAEPDMKLLENINRNPANNRYLLYTRRNSRISQTLVINDANSVTSSNFNARLPTVVVVHGWLSNQFTSTNAMIRDACLGKSDVNVIVMEWRRLASSDYATAVRGVPAVGRGLGQFLTFLNRVTGAPFNTMHLVGFSLGAHVVGNAGREIGGRAARVTGLDPAGPLWNYNQNRLRPSDGVYVEAIHTDGGTGGLGIGSAVANADFFPNGGNSQPGCLSSLCNHMRACELFAASVTYNHLVGRQCSSTVQITLNTCTGSRLNMGNDIINKSGPIVGFVIMRLILFALGFAAFAAAVPISKKEKAYPRFIEFPDGDGVMHTVDLEAEPDMELLEEINRNPANNRYLLYTRRNPRNSQVLVINDANSVTSSNFNARVPTVVIVHGWLSNQKSSLNDVIRDAYLAKSDVNIIVMEWRRLALSDYVTAVRGVPAVGRGLGQFLNFLNRAVGAPFNTMHLIGFSLGGHLVGNAGREIGGRAARITGLDPAGPLWNNNNDRLRASDGVYVEGIHTDGGTIGLGIGAASGNADFFPNGGESQPGCLTGICDHNRSWELFAATVTYNHLVGQRCNNMNQVSSNSCTGARLNMGNDILNKSGKSPTPLTYVAAVPMLQEEKTYPRFIEFPDGDGVMHTVDLEAEPDMELLEEINRNPANNRYLLYTRRNRRNAQTLVINNANSVTSSHFNGRVPTVVVVHGWLSNQKSSLNDVIRDAYLAKSDVNVIIMEWRRLATSDYATAVRGVPAVGRGLGQFLAFLNRVAGAPYNTMHLIGFSLGAHLVGNAGREIGGRAARVTGLDPAGPLWSNNSNRLRASDGVYVEGIHTDGGTAGLGIGAACGNADFFPNGGKSQPGCGTGICDHNRSWELFAATVTYNHLVGVRCNNMNQVNSNSCSGSRLNMGNDILNKSGSGLYRLNTGRRHPF
;
A
#
# COMPACT_ATOMS: atom_id res chain seq x y z
N MET A 1 -7.50 -23.19 68.35
CA MET A 1 -6.18 -22.57 68.60
C MET A 1 -5.25 -23.02 67.48
N LYS A 2 -4.92 -22.07 66.59
CA LYS A 2 -3.78 -21.95 65.66
C LYS A 2 -2.95 -23.16 65.16
N LEU A 3 -2.57 -23.01 63.88
CA LEU A 3 -1.34 -23.47 63.18
C LEU A 3 -1.29 -24.96 62.77
N LEU A 4 -0.81 -25.38 61.58
CA LEU A 4 -0.39 -24.75 60.33
C LEU A 4 -0.06 -25.89 59.34
N VAL A 5 -0.30 -25.68 58.05
CA VAL A 5 0.50 -26.13 56.89
C VAL A 5 0.71 -27.63 56.65
N PHE A 6 0.14 -28.07 55.52
CA PHE A 6 0.45 -29.30 54.80
C PHE A 6 0.98 -28.91 53.41
N VAL A 7 2.18 -29.39 53.06
CA VAL A 7 2.53 -29.72 51.67
C VAL A 7 3.37 -30.98 51.73
N LEU A 8 2.82 -32.10 51.26
CA LEU A 8 3.53 -33.23 50.67
C LEU A 8 2.50 -34.26 50.17
N GLY A 9 2.67 -34.70 48.92
CA GLY A 9 2.00 -35.85 48.35
C GLY A 9 1.19 -35.51 47.10
N PHE A 10 1.30 -36.23 45.99
CA PHE A 10 2.12 -37.39 45.66
C PHE A 10 2.13 -37.50 44.14
N ALA A 11 3.25 -37.95 43.59
CA ALA A 11 3.39 -38.28 42.18
C ALA A 11 2.53 -39.51 41.79
N ALA A 12 2.02 -39.54 40.56
CA ALA A 12 2.41 -40.51 39.52
C ALA A 12 1.39 -40.58 38.36
N LEU A 13 1.90 -41.01 37.19
CA LEU A 13 1.26 -41.27 35.90
C LEU A 13 1.09 -40.07 34.95
N ALA A 14 2.24 -39.68 34.41
CA ALA A 14 2.36 -39.09 33.08
C ALA A 14 1.91 -40.12 32.02
N ALA A 15 0.67 -39.98 31.55
CA ALA A 15 0.25 -40.45 30.23
C ALA A 15 0.08 -39.20 29.36
N ALA A 16 0.84 -39.15 28.26
CA ALA A 16 0.98 -38.02 27.36
C ALA A 16 -0.38 -37.54 26.83
N VAL A 17 -0.71 -36.27 27.12
CA VAL A 17 -1.74 -35.51 26.42
C VAL A 17 -1.02 -34.49 25.53
N PRO A 18 -1.38 -34.34 24.24
CA PRO A 18 -0.60 -33.57 23.29
C PRO A 18 -0.63 -32.09 23.64
N ILE A 19 0.53 -31.44 23.45
CA ILE A 19 0.69 -29.99 23.44
C ILE A 19 -0.34 -29.40 22.47
N LEU A 20 -1.28 -28.58 22.96
CA LEU A 20 -2.13 -27.76 22.11
C LEU A 20 -1.22 -26.81 21.30
N LYS A 21 -1.16 -27.06 19.99
CA LYS A 21 -0.36 -26.33 18.99
C LYS A 21 -0.96 -24.95 18.72
N ASP A 22 -0.09 -23.94 18.78
CA ASP A 22 -0.09 -22.62 18.12
C ASP A 22 -1.43 -22.08 17.58
N GLU A 23 -1.93 -21.01 18.19
CA GLU A 23 -2.77 -20.03 17.49
C GLU A 23 -1.96 -19.47 16.31
N LYS A 24 -2.27 -19.93 15.11
CA LYS A 24 -1.52 -19.64 13.89
C LYS A 24 -1.59 -18.15 13.56
N THR A 25 -0.52 -17.44 13.90
CA THR A 25 -0.20 -16.09 13.39
C THR A 25 0.17 -16.13 11.89
N TYR A 26 0.43 -17.32 11.34
CA TYR A 26 0.84 -17.55 9.96
C TYR A 26 -0.02 -18.64 9.29
N PRO A 27 -0.36 -18.51 8.00
CA PRO A 27 -1.00 -19.57 7.24
C PRO A 27 -0.09 -20.81 7.20
N ARG A 28 -0.68 -22.00 7.02
CA ARG A 28 0.08 -23.27 6.93
C ARG A 28 1.16 -23.21 5.85
N PHE A 29 0.84 -22.62 4.71
CA PHE A 29 1.77 -22.43 3.61
C PHE A 29 2.16 -20.97 3.50
N ILE A 30 3.46 -20.70 3.43
CA ILE A 30 4.01 -19.37 3.15
C ILE A 30 4.90 -19.44 1.91
N GLU A 31 5.00 -18.34 1.18
CA GLU A 31 5.91 -18.24 0.04
C GLU A 31 7.24 -17.64 0.50
N PHE A 32 8.34 -18.35 0.26
CA PHE A 32 9.67 -17.95 0.72
C PHE A 32 10.72 -18.23 -0.37
N PRO A 33 11.46 -17.23 -0.82
CA PRO A 33 12.48 -17.42 -1.83
C PRO A 33 13.80 -17.93 -1.26
N ASP A 34 14.52 -18.71 -2.08
CA ASP A 34 15.89 -19.08 -1.76
C ASP A 34 16.87 -17.92 -1.96
N GLY A 35 18.14 -18.15 -1.60
CA GLY A 35 19.22 -17.18 -1.75
C GLY A 35 19.52 -16.78 -3.21
N ASP A 36 18.91 -17.44 -4.20
CA ASP A 36 18.97 -17.13 -5.64
C ASP A 36 17.68 -16.46 -6.15
N GLY A 37 16.72 -16.18 -5.25
CA GLY A 37 15.48 -15.47 -5.55
C GLY A 37 14.36 -16.34 -6.14
N VAL A 38 14.52 -17.66 -6.15
CA VAL A 38 13.47 -18.60 -6.59
C VAL A 38 12.48 -18.79 -5.47
N MET A 39 11.19 -18.53 -5.72
CA MET A 39 10.12 -18.70 -4.73
C MET A 39 9.84 -20.18 -4.46
N HIS A 40 9.81 -20.56 -3.18
CA HIS A 40 9.40 -21.88 -2.71
C HIS A 40 8.15 -21.76 -1.85
N THR A 41 7.15 -22.61 -2.11
CA THR A 41 6.03 -22.80 -1.19
C THR A 41 6.50 -23.62 0.01
N VAL A 42 6.36 -23.06 1.21
CA VAL A 42 6.86 -23.61 2.46
C VAL A 42 5.68 -24.08 3.32
N ASP A 43 5.61 -25.38 3.62
CA ASP A 43 4.68 -25.91 4.60
C ASP A 43 5.26 -25.76 6.02
N LEU A 44 4.74 -24.82 6.80
CA LEU A 44 5.10 -24.60 8.20
C LEU A 44 4.70 -25.77 9.11
N GLU A 45 3.86 -26.68 8.62
CA GLU A 45 3.46 -27.90 9.32
C GLU A 45 4.08 -29.17 8.72
N ALA A 46 5.09 -29.05 7.85
CA ALA A 46 5.85 -30.19 7.35
C ALA A 46 6.41 -31.03 8.51
N GLU A 47 6.36 -32.35 8.36
CA GLU A 47 7.04 -33.27 9.27
C GLU A 47 8.56 -33.14 9.06
N PRO A 48 9.32 -32.73 10.09
CA PRO A 48 10.74 -32.45 9.91
C PRO A 48 11.58 -33.73 9.82
N ASP A 49 12.70 -33.64 9.10
CA ASP A 49 13.65 -34.72 8.93
C ASP A 49 14.41 -35.00 10.24
N MET A 50 13.87 -35.93 11.02
CA MET A 50 14.44 -36.35 12.31
C MET A 50 15.84 -36.98 12.16
N LYS A 51 16.17 -37.59 11.03
CA LYS A 51 17.49 -38.21 10.79
C LYS A 51 18.55 -37.14 10.56
N LEU A 52 18.22 -36.09 9.80
CA LEU A 52 19.08 -34.92 9.64
C LEU A 52 19.28 -34.21 10.98
N LEU A 53 18.21 -33.99 11.75
CA LEU A 53 18.28 -33.35 13.07
C LEU A 53 19.16 -34.14 14.05
N GLU A 54 19.08 -35.46 14.07
CA GLU A 54 19.95 -36.29 14.90
C GLU A 54 21.43 -36.15 14.48
N ASN A 55 21.70 -36.13 13.17
CA ASN A 55 23.05 -35.91 12.65
C ASN A 55 23.62 -34.53 13.04
N ILE A 56 22.81 -33.47 12.90
CA ILE A 56 23.18 -32.11 13.30
C ILE A 56 23.42 -32.03 14.80
N ASN A 57 22.60 -32.69 15.63
CA ASN A 57 22.80 -32.73 17.08
C ASN A 57 24.06 -33.48 17.51
N ARG A 58 24.44 -34.56 16.80
CA ARG A 58 25.69 -35.28 17.06
C ARG A 58 26.92 -34.46 16.68
N ASN A 59 26.84 -33.69 15.61
CA ASN A 59 27.95 -32.91 15.06
C ASN A 59 27.57 -31.42 14.82
N PRO A 60 27.29 -30.66 15.90
CA PRO A 60 26.76 -29.30 15.79
C PRO A 60 27.78 -28.31 15.23
N ALA A 61 29.08 -28.56 15.45
CA ALA A 61 30.18 -27.68 15.02
C ALA A 61 30.65 -27.91 13.57
N ASN A 62 30.08 -28.88 12.85
CA ASN A 62 30.41 -29.14 11.45
C ASN A 62 29.71 -28.14 10.52
N ASN A 63 30.21 -26.90 10.59
CA ASN A 63 29.91 -25.73 9.77
C ASN A 63 31.24 -25.21 9.19
N ARG A 64 31.21 -24.33 8.17
CA ARG A 64 32.44 -23.71 7.66
C ARG A 64 32.56 -22.28 8.16
N TYR A 65 33.76 -21.90 8.57
CA TYR A 65 34.06 -20.57 9.09
C TYR A 65 35.05 -19.88 8.14
N LEU A 66 34.59 -18.84 7.46
CA LEU A 66 35.35 -18.18 6.39
C LEU A 66 35.87 -16.83 6.88
N LEU A 67 37.19 -16.74 7.07
CA LEU A 67 37.86 -15.54 7.54
C LEU A 67 38.17 -14.58 6.40
N TYR A 68 37.77 -13.34 6.59
CA TYR A 68 38.14 -12.18 5.80
C TYR A 68 38.78 -11.11 6.69
N THR A 69 39.86 -10.52 6.19
CA THR A 69 40.53 -9.36 6.77
C THR A 69 40.80 -8.35 5.65
N ARG A 70 41.29 -7.15 5.98
CA ARG A 70 41.73 -6.18 4.94
C ARG A 70 42.80 -6.75 4.00
N ARG A 71 43.59 -7.74 4.46
CA ARG A 71 44.62 -8.41 3.65
C ARG A 71 44.05 -9.43 2.67
N ASN A 72 42.83 -9.91 2.90
CA ASN A 72 42.16 -10.92 2.08
C ASN A 72 40.66 -10.66 1.98
N SER A 73 40.27 -9.42 1.64
CA SER A 73 38.87 -8.97 1.68
C SER A 73 37.97 -9.68 0.65
N ARG A 74 38.55 -10.22 -0.43
CA ARG A 74 37.82 -10.90 -1.51
C ARG A 74 37.91 -12.42 -1.47
N ILE A 75 38.94 -12.98 -0.85
CA ILE A 75 39.22 -14.42 -0.86
C ILE A 75 39.37 -14.89 0.59
N SER A 76 38.44 -15.73 1.06
CA SER A 76 38.44 -16.22 2.43
C SER A 76 39.56 -17.22 2.71
N GLN A 77 40.04 -17.24 3.95
CA GLN A 77 40.76 -18.38 4.52
C GLN A 77 39.79 -19.20 5.38
N THR A 78 39.80 -20.53 5.25
CA THR A 78 38.87 -21.37 6.03
C THR A 78 39.47 -21.68 7.39
N LEU A 79 38.73 -21.38 8.46
CA LEU A 79 39.05 -21.77 9.83
C LEU A 79 38.31 -23.07 10.15
N VAL A 80 39.03 -24.04 10.69
CA VAL A 80 38.52 -25.37 11.00
C VAL A 80 38.56 -25.56 12.50
N ILE A 81 37.40 -25.87 13.09
CA ILE A 81 37.31 -26.13 14.53
C ILE A 81 38.21 -27.31 14.92
N ASN A 82 38.90 -27.19 16.05
CA ASN A 82 39.88 -28.17 16.55
C ASN A 82 41.18 -28.30 15.72
N ASP A 83 41.36 -27.51 14.65
CA ASP A 83 42.63 -27.40 13.93
C ASP A 83 43.26 -26.03 14.22
N ALA A 84 44.15 -25.99 15.22
CA ALA A 84 44.82 -24.75 15.61
C ALA A 84 45.65 -24.15 14.46
N ASN A 85 46.21 -24.98 13.58
CA ASN A 85 47.01 -24.51 12.44
C ASN A 85 46.16 -23.75 11.44
N SER A 86 44.89 -24.14 11.23
CA SER A 86 43.96 -23.40 10.36
C SER A 86 43.77 -21.95 10.81
N VAL A 87 43.92 -21.66 12.11
CA VAL A 87 43.80 -20.32 12.68
C VAL A 87 45.14 -19.61 12.69
N THR A 88 46.21 -20.25 13.18
CA THR A 88 47.53 -19.61 13.35
C THR A 88 48.24 -19.33 12.02
N SER A 89 47.95 -20.09 10.96
CA SER A 89 48.48 -19.85 9.60
C SER A 89 47.61 -18.87 8.78
N SER A 90 46.46 -18.47 9.30
CA SER A 90 45.57 -17.51 8.64
C SER A 90 45.94 -16.06 8.96
N ASN A 91 45.23 -15.12 8.36
CA ASN A 91 45.36 -13.69 8.66
C ASN A 91 44.67 -13.28 9.97
N PHE A 92 44.11 -14.22 10.76
CA PHE A 92 43.38 -13.90 11.99
C PHE A 92 44.29 -13.21 13.01
N ASN A 93 43.81 -12.13 13.59
CA ASN A 93 44.55 -11.38 14.60
C ASN A 93 43.72 -11.20 15.87
N ALA A 94 44.10 -11.90 16.95
CA ALA A 94 43.39 -11.87 18.23
C ALA A 94 43.38 -10.50 18.93
N ARG A 95 44.22 -9.55 18.50
CA ARG A 95 44.24 -8.18 19.02
C ARG A 95 43.19 -7.28 18.37
N LEU A 96 42.60 -7.71 17.25
CA LEU A 96 41.55 -6.97 16.55
C LEU A 96 40.16 -7.48 16.96
N PRO A 97 39.14 -6.61 16.98
CA PRO A 97 37.76 -7.04 17.17
C PRO A 97 37.35 -8.09 16.13
N THR A 98 36.43 -8.98 16.51
CA THR A 98 35.92 -10.04 15.63
C THR A 98 34.43 -9.86 15.39
N VAL A 99 34.04 -9.71 14.13
CA VAL A 99 32.63 -9.68 13.69
C VAL A 99 32.30 -11.02 13.06
N VAL A 100 31.28 -11.70 13.58
CA VAL A 100 30.78 -12.96 13.03
C VAL A 100 29.46 -12.69 12.32
N VAL A 101 29.35 -13.08 11.05
CA VAL A 101 28.16 -12.90 10.22
C VAL A 101 27.54 -14.25 9.91
N VAL A 102 26.24 -14.41 10.22
CA VAL A 102 25.49 -15.65 10.02
C VAL A 102 24.26 -15.37 9.14
N HIS A 103 24.17 -16.05 8.00
CA HIS A 103 23.07 -15.92 7.05
C HIS A 103 21.79 -16.66 7.48
N GLY A 104 20.68 -16.35 6.81
CA GLY A 104 19.36 -16.97 7.04
C GLY A 104 19.15 -18.31 6.32
N TRP A 105 17.90 -18.78 6.36
CA TRP A 105 17.44 -19.99 5.67
C TRP A 105 17.48 -19.81 4.14
N LEU A 106 17.74 -20.91 3.41
CA LEU A 106 17.99 -20.97 1.96
C LEU A 106 19.12 -20.06 1.42
N SER A 107 19.84 -19.36 2.29
CA SER A 107 21.03 -18.57 1.95
C SER A 107 22.31 -19.40 2.12
N ASN A 108 23.43 -18.85 1.65
CA ASN A 108 24.75 -19.46 1.77
C ASN A 108 25.86 -18.39 1.84
N GLN A 109 27.11 -18.81 1.97
CA GLN A 109 28.32 -17.97 2.07
C GLN A 109 28.52 -16.99 0.91
N PHE A 110 27.94 -17.25 -0.26
CA PHE A 110 28.02 -16.40 -1.45
C PHE A 110 26.87 -15.42 -1.58
N THR A 111 25.85 -15.51 -0.72
CA THR A 111 24.72 -14.57 -0.72
C THR A 111 25.22 -13.14 -0.49
N SER A 112 24.72 -12.21 -1.30
CA SER A 112 25.14 -10.79 -1.36
C SER A 112 25.09 -10.11 0.01
N THR A 113 24.14 -10.48 0.87
CA THR A 113 24.00 -10.01 2.24
C THR A 113 25.26 -10.19 3.09
N ASN A 114 25.93 -11.35 2.97
CA ASN A 114 27.17 -11.61 3.71
C ASN A 114 28.31 -10.72 3.21
N ALA A 115 28.42 -10.57 1.89
CA ALA A 115 29.42 -9.71 1.27
C ALA A 115 29.22 -8.24 1.67
N MET A 116 27.98 -7.76 1.68
CA MET A 116 27.62 -6.39 2.05
C MET A 116 28.02 -6.05 3.49
N ILE A 117 27.66 -6.91 4.45
CA ILE A 117 28.01 -6.69 5.86
C ILE A 117 29.53 -6.79 6.05
N ARG A 118 30.18 -7.79 5.44
CA ARG A 118 31.64 -7.95 5.47
C ARG A 118 32.35 -6.71 4.94
N ASP A 119 31.94 -6.22 3.77
CA ASP A 119 32.59 -5.10 3.10
C ASP A 119 32.40 -3.79 3.87
N ALA A 120 31.22 -3.58 4.46
CA ALA A 120 30.98 -2.45 5.36
C ALA A 120 31.89 -2.49 6.59
N CYS A 121 32.00 -3.64 7.27
CA CYS A 121 32.85 -3.79 8.45
C CYS A 121 34.34 -3.60 8.12
N LEU A 122 34.86 -4.27 7.08
CA LEU A 122 36.27 -4.18 6.68
C LEU A 122 36.63 -2.79 6.14
N GLY A 123 35.69 -2.16 5.43
CA GLY A 123 35.84 -0.80 4.92
C GLY A 123 35.90 0.24 6.04
N LYS A 124 35.13 0.02 7.12
CA LYS A 124 35.08 0.95 8.26
C LYS A 124 36.25 0.80 9.22
N SER A 125 36.52 -0.42 9.68
CA SER A 125 37.44 -0.68 10.81
C SER A 125 38.38 -1.86 10.52
N ASP A 126 39.53 -1.91 11.19
CA ASP A 126 40.45 -3.05 11.06
C ASP A 126 40.01 -4.16 12.01
N VAL A 127 39.28 -5.13 11.46
CA VAL A 127 38.61 -6.20 12.21
C VAL A 127 38.78 -7.55 11.52
N ASN A 128 38.64 -8.63 12.29
CA ASN A 128 38.44 -9.95 11.72
C ASN A 128 36.95 -10.09 11.36
N VAL A 129 36.60 -10.42 10.12
CA VAL A 129 35.23 -10.80 9.76
C VAL A 129 35.18 -12.29 9.47
N ILE A 130 34.34 -13.02 10.19
CA ILE A 130 34.11 -14.46 9.99
C ILE A 130 32.68 -14.66 9.47
N VAL A 131 32.54 -15.13 8.23
CA VAL A 131 31.24 -15.54 7.68
C VAL A 131 31.06 -17.03 7.96
N MET A 132 29.96 -17.40 8.63
CA MET A 132 29.62 -18.78 8.92
C MET A 132 28.70 -19.36 7.85
N GLU A 133 29.06 -20.51 7.32
CA GLU A 133 28.27 -21.32 6.39
C GLU A 133 27.70 -22.55 7.10
N TRP A 134 26.37 -22.64 7.14
CA TRP A 134 25.63 -23.71 7.82
C TRP A 134 24.62 -24.42 6.89
N ARG A 135 24.94 -24.49 5.59
CA ARG A 135 24.13 -25.06 4.49
C ARG A 135 23.46 -26.40 4.79
N ARG A 136 24.15 -27.27 5.56
CA ARG A 136 23.65 -28.60 5.93
C ARG A 136 22.24 -28.57 6.52
N LEU A 137 21.94 -27.53 7.29
CA LEU A 137 20.60 -27.30 7.84
C LEU A 137 19.89 -26.15 7.12
N ALA A 138 20.61 -25.10 6.69
CA ALA A 138 19.99 -23.95 6.03
C ALA A 138 19.32 -24.27 4.69
N SER A 139 19.69 -25.37 4.02
CA SER A 139 19.06 -25.85 2.78
C SER A 139 18.02 -26.96 2.97
N SER A 140 17.71 -27.34 4.23
CA SER A 140 16.61 -28.27 4.52
C SER A 140 15.25 -27.56 4.45
N ASP A 141 14.14 -28.29 4.56
CA ASP A 141 12.83 -27.67 4.70
C ASP A 141 12.75 -26.77 5.96
N TYR A 142 11.83 -25.82 5.95
CA TYR A 142 11.77 -24.80 7.00
C TYR A 142 11.49 -25.39 8.39
N ALA A 143 10.60 -26.39 8.49
CA ALA A 143 10.28 -27.02 9.77
C ALA A 143 11.50 -27.74 10.38
N THR A 144 12.28 -28.43 9.54
CA THR A 144 13.56 -29.02 9.94
C THR A 144 14.58 -27.96 10.34
N ALA A 145 14.74 -26.91 9.53
CA ALA A 145 15.67 -25.82 9.82
C ALA A 145 15.37 -25.16 11.18
N VAL A 146 14.10 -24.79 11.41
CA VAL A 146 13.60 -24.21 12.67
C VAL A 146 13.95 -25.08 13.87
N ARG A 147 13.75 -26.40 13.78
CA ARG A 147 14.07 -27.32 14.90
C ARG A 147 15.57 -27.49 15.13
N GLY A 148 16.40 -27.34 14.10
CA GLY A 148 17.85 -27.55 14.19
C GLY A 148 18.68 -26.32 14.60
N VAL A 149 18.13 -25.10 14.49
CA VAL A 149 18.84 -23.84 14.83
C VAL A 149 19.56 -23.88 16.19
N PRO A 150 18.96 -24.38 17.30
CA PRO A 150 19.64 -24.41 18.59
C PRO A 150 20.94 -25.22 18.57
N ALA A 151 20.97 -26.33 17.83
CA ALA A 151 22.16 -27.16 17.69
C ALA A 151 23.25 -26.46 16.86
N VAL A 152 22.88 -25.77 15.78
CA VAL A 152 23.81 -24.98 14.96
C VAL A 152 24.40 -23.82 15.76
N GLY A 153 23.58 -23.12 16.56
CA GLY A 153 24.03 -22.06 17.46
C GLY A 153 25.04 -22.55 18.50
N ARG A 154 24.77 -23.71 19.13
CA ARG A 154 25.75 -24.38 20.01
C ARG A 154 27.06 -24.70 19.29
N GLY A 155 27.00 -25.15 18.05
CA GLY A 155 28.20 -25.38 17.22
C GLY A 155 29.04 -24.12 16.99
N LEU A 156 28.39 -22.99 16.71
CA LEU A 156 29.07 -21.70 16.62
C LEU A 156 29.70 -21.29 17.96
N GLY A 157 28.99 -21.45 19.09
CA GLY A 157 29.55 -21.17 20.42
C GLY A 157 30.78 -22.01 20.76
N GLN A 158 30.77 -23.29 20.38
CA GLN A 158 31.93 -24.18 20.50
C GLN A 158 33.12 -23.70 19.65
N PHE A 159 32.87 -23.25 18.42
CA PHE A 159 33.90 -22.66 17.56
C PHE A 159 34.49 -21.36 18.16
N LEU A 160 33.66 -20.47 18.70
CA LEU A 160 34.15 -19.25 19.36
C LEU A 160 34.99 -19.56 20.60
N THR A 161 34.60 -20.59 21.36
CA THR A 161 35.39 -21.08 22.50
C THR A 161 36.73 -21.66 22.06
N PHE A 162 36.75 -22.42 20.96
CA PHE A 162 37.98 -22.89 20.33
C PHE A 162 38.87 -21.73 19.87
N LEU A 163 38.30 -20.73 19.21
CA LEU A 163 39.03 -19.54 18.74
C LEU A 163 39.66 -18.76 19.90
N ASN A 164 38.89 -18.55 21.00
CA ASN A 164 39.40 -17.95 22.23
C ASN A 164 40.55 -18.77 22.84
N ARG A 165 40.39 -20.10 22.91
CA ARG A 165 41.41 -20.99 23.47
C ARG A 165 42.72 -20.99 22.67
N VAL A 166 42.64 -20.98 21.34
CA VAL A 166 43.83 -21.06 20.46
C VAL A 166 44.56 -19.72 20.38
N THR A 167 43.82 -18.61 20.40
CA THR A 167 44.38 -17.29 20.05
C THR A 167 44.39 -16.28 21.19
N GLY A 168 43.63 -16.53 22.26
CA GLY A 168 43.38 -15.58 23.34
C GLY A 168 42.35 -14.49 23.00
N ALA A 169 41.76 -14.48 21.80
CA ALA A 169 40.79 -13.47 21.38
C ALA A 169 39.58 -13.41 22.35
N PRO A 170 39.36 -12.31 23.09
CA PRO A 170 38.39 -12.30 24.17
C PRO A 170 36.95 -12.09 23.67
N PHE A 171 35.97 -12.76 24.29
CA PHE A 171 34.55 -12.66 23.88
C PHE A 171 33.98 -11.24 23.96
N ASN A 172 34.50 -10.40 24.86
CA ASN A 172 34.12 -8.99 24.97
C ASN A 172 34.69 -8.09 23.84
N THR A 173 35.31 -8.69 22.83
CA THR A 173 35.69 -8.02 21.56
C THR A 173 34.99 -8.66 20.36
N MET A 174 33.95 -9.47 20.61
CA MET A 174 33.18 -10.15 19.57
C MET A 174 31.80 -9.52 19.37
N HIS A 175 31.44 -9.29 18.11
CA HIS A 175 30.12 -8.87 17.67
C HIS A 175 29.51 -9.96 16.80
N LEU A 176 28.41 -10.57 17.25
CA LEU A 176 27.69 -11.61 16.50
C LEU A 176 26.50 -10.97 15.78
N VAL A 177 26.45 -11.11 14.45
CA VAL A 177 25.41 -10.52 13.58
C VAL A 177 24.73 -11.65 12.83
N GLY A 178 23.41 -11.77 12.98
CA GLY A 178 22.63 -12.83 12.34
C GLY A 178 21.40 -12.29 11.64
N PHE A 179 21.13 -12.78 10.43
CA PHE A 179 19.95 -12.42 9.64
C PHE A 179 18.90 -13.52 9.64
N SER A 180 17.60 -13.19 9.78
CA SER A 180 16.51 -14.16 9.71
C SER A 180 16.69 -15.29 10.75
N LEU A 181 16.61 -16.59 10.38
CA LEU A 181 16.97 -17.70 11.28
C LEU A 181 18.40 -17.60 11.83
N GLY A 182 19.32 -16.97 11.08
CA GLY A 182 20.68 -16.68 11.55
C GLY A 182 20.74 -15.77 12.77
N ALA A 183 19.75 -14.87 12.97
CA ALA A 183 19.62 -14.05 14.18
C ALA A 183 19.43 -14.92 15.43
N HIS A 184 18.70 -16.02 15.29
CA HIS A 184 18.52 -16.99 16.36
C HIS A 184 19.74 -17.90 16.53
N VAL A 185 20.48 -18.22 15.45
CA VAL A 185 21.76 -18.94 15.54
C VAL A 185 22.76 -18.15 16.39
N VAL A 186 22.94 -16.85 16.13
CA VAL A 186 23.88 -16.02 16.92
C VAL A 186 23.42 -15.82 18.36
N GLY A 187 22.10 -15.75 18.62
CA GLY A 187 21.57 -15.72 19.98
C GLY A 187 21.88 -17.00 20.75
N ASN A 188 21.67 -18.17 20.14
CA ASN A 188 22.01 -19.46 20.77
C ASN A 188 23.53 -19.64 20.93
N ALA A 189 24.35 -19.12 20.02
CA ALA A 189 25.80 -19.14 20.17
C ALA A 189 26.29 -18.25 21.32
N GLY A 190 25.73 -17.04 21.42
CA GLY A 190 25.99 -16.14 22.54
C GLY A 190 25.63 -16.77 23.89
N ARG A 191 24.48 -17.45 23.95
CA ARG A 191 24.04 -18.24 25.11
C ARG A 191 25.00 -19.38 25.45
N GLU A 192 25.49 -20.11 24.45
CA GLU A 192 26.45 -21.20 24.63
C GLU A 192 27.77 -20.70 25.26
N ILE A 193 28.23 -19.50 24.90
CA ILE A 193 29.41 -18.87 25.53
C ILE A 193 29.05 -18.08 26.81
N GLY A 194 27.86 -18.28 27.37
CA GLY A 194 27.41 -17.69 28.63
C GLY A 194 27.02 -16.21 28.55
N GLY A 195 26.57 -15.73 27.40
CA GLY A 195 26.19 -14.32 27.18
C GLY A 195 27.38 -13.37 27.14
N ARG A 196 28.61 -13.89 26.93
CA ARG A 196 29.86 -13.13 27.07
C ARG A 196 30.28 -12.36 25.81
N ALA A 197 29.60 -12.56 24.68
CA ALA A 197 29.83 -11.73 23.49
C ALA A 197 29.55 -10.26 23.85
N ALA A 198 30.45 -9.35 23.48
CA ALA A 198 30.23 -7.93 23.73
C ALA A 198 28.91 -7.44 23.13
N ARG A 199 28.59 -7.92 21.92
CA ARG A 199 27.41 -7.49 21.19
C ARG A 199 26.79 -8.61 20.38
N VAL A 200 25.47 -8.68 20.38
CA VAL A 200 24.68 -9.51 19.46
C VAL A 200 23.66 -8.62 18.74
N THR A 201 23.62 -8.69 17.41
CA THR A 201 22.65 -7.95 16.58
C THR A 201 21.83 -8.93 15.76
N GLY A 202 20.51 -8.93 15.97
CA GLY A 202 19.55 -9.62 15.12
C GLY A 202 19.06 -8.71 13.99
N LEU A 203 19.25 -9.15 12.75
CA LEU A 203 18.77 -8.46 11.56
C LEU A 203 17.49 -9.17 11.11
N ASP A 204 16.36 -8.50 11.33
CA ASP A 204 15.01 -8.99 11.14
C ASP A 204 14.83 -10.46 11.57
N PRO A 205 14.90 -10.76 12.87
CA PRO A 205 14.84 -12.13 13.38
C PRO A 205 13.57 -12.83 12.88
N ALA A 206 13.67 -14.05 12.35
CA ALA A 206 12.56 -14.71 11.68
C ALA A 206 11.33 -14.91 12.61
N GLY A 207 10.14 -14.58 12.10
CA GLY A 207 8.86 -14.68 12.82
C GLY A 207 8.19 -16.07 12.75
N PRO A 208 8.03 -16.69 11.56
CA PRO A 208 7.32 -17.95 11.42
C PRO A 208 7.94 -19.06 12.29
N LEU A 209 7.13 -19.67 13.17
CA LEU A 209 7.51 -20.67 14.19
C LEU A 209 8.51 -20.20 15.26
N TRP A 210 8.85 -18.90 15.30
CA TRP A 210 9.82 -18.31 16.23
C TRP A 210 9.29 -17.14 17.07
N ASN A 211 8.12 -16.58 16.71
CA ASN A 211 7.41 -15.55 17.48
C ASN A 211 7.33 -15.85 18.98
N TYR A 212 7.09 -17.10 19.38
CA TYR A 212 7.01 -17.51 20.80
C TYR A 212 8.00 -18.61 21.19
N ASN A 213 8.98 -18.91 20.33
CA ASN A 213 9.92 -20.00 20.56
C ASN A 213 10.86 -19.67 21.73
N GLN A 214 11.02 -20.60 22.67
CA GLN A 214 11.86 -20.41 23.86
C GLN A 214 13.34 -20.22 23.53
N ASN A 215 13.77 -20.67 22.36
CA ASN A 215 15.16 -20.55 21.90
C ASN A 215 15.42 -19.29 21.08
N ARG A 216 14.42 -18.42 20.86
CA ARG A 216 14.57 -17.16 20.10
C ARG A 216 15.64 -16.25 20.69
N LEU A 217 16.08 -15.29 19.88
CA LEU A 217 17.01 -14.25 20.29
C LEU A 217 16.43 -13.54 21.53
N ARG A 218 17.26 -13.29 22.55
CA ARG A 218 16.81 -12.64 23.78
C ARG A 218 17.89 -11.74 24.38
N PRO A 219 17.54 -10.82 25.31
CA PRO A 219 18.47 -9.83 25.87
C PRO A 219 19.67 -10.41 26.63
N SER A 220 19.59 -11.67 27.09
CA SER A 220 20.67 -12.34 27.83
C SER A 220 21.66 -13.12 26.95
N ASP A 221 21.50 -13.09 25.63
CA ASP A 221 22.37 -13.82 24.72
C ASP A 221 23.72 -13.10 24.48
N GLY A 222 23.90 -11.87 24.97
CA GLY A 222 25.16 -11.12 24.96
C GLY A 222 25.21 -10.08 26.08
N VAL A 223 26.32 -9.35 26.18
CA VAL A 223 26.45 -8.20 27.10
C VAL A 223 25.50 -7.07 26.69
N TYR A 224 25.37 -6.85 25.38
CA TYR A 224 24.35 -5.99 24.79
C TYR A 224 23.76 -6.68 23.56
N VAL A 225 22.43 -6.78 23.52
CA VAL A 225 21.68 -7.36 22.40
C VAL A 225 20.78 -6.29 21.79
N GLU A 226 20.78 -6.18 20.48
CA GLU A 226 19.84 -5.35 19.74
C GLU A 226 19.20 -6.12 18.57
N ALA A 227 18.03 -5.68 18.14
CA ALA A 227 17.38 -6.17 16.93
C ALA A 227 16.95 -5.01 16.04
N ILE A 228 17.05 -5.21 14.72
CA ILE A 228 16.54 -4.30 13.69
C ILE A 228 15.38 -5.01 13.01
N HIS A 229 14.16 -4.57 13.29
CA HIS A 229 12.92 -5.13 12.75
C HIS A 229 12.49 -4.32 11.54
N THR A 230 12.37 -4.98 10.40
CA THR A 230 12.06 -4.33 9.13
C THR A 230 10.83 -4.92 8.45
N ASP A 231 10.42 -6.14 8.82
CA ASP A 231 9.28 -6.87 8.26
C ASP A 231 8.45 -7.61 9.34
N GLY A 232 8.18 -6.93 10.46
CA GLY A 232 7.48 -7.49 11.62
C GLY A 232 5.95 -7.44 11.57
N GLY A 233 5.36 -7.01 10.45
CA GLY A 233 3.91 -6.78 10.33
C GLY A 233 3.08 -8.06 10.26
N THR A 234 1.75 -7.93 10.19
CA THR A 234 0.85 -9.08 9.97
C THR A 234 1.18 -9.77 8.65
N GLY A 235 1.69 -11.01 8.71
CA GLY A 235 2.14 -11.77 7.55
C GLY A 235 3.59 -11.52 7.11
N GLY A 236 4.35 -10.72 7.87
CA GLY A 236 5.78 -10.47 7.64
C GLY A 236 6.67 -11.66 8.00
N LEU A 237 7.89 -11.73 7.46
CA LEU A 237 8.83 -12.81 7.71
C LEU A 237 9.64 -12.60 9.00
N GLY A 238 9.63 -11.40 9.58
CA GLY A 238 10.31 -11.03 10.83
C GLY A 238 9.42 -11.08 12.08
N ILE A 239 10.02 -11.03 13.27
CA ILE A 239 9.30 -10.89 14.53
C ILE A 239 8.86 -9.44 14.71
N GLY A 240 7.56 -9.15 14.81
CA GLY A 240 7.03 -7.80 15.07
C GLY A 240 7.11 -7.27 16.50
N SER A 241 7.69 -8.04 17.42
CA SER A 241 7.73 -7.74 18.85
C SER A 241 9.17 -7.55 19.35
N ALA A 242 9.33 -6.81 20.44
CA ALA A 242 10.64 -6.61 21.05
C ALA A 242 11.23 -7.93 21.57
N VAL A 243 12.50 -8.20 21.25
CA VAL A 243 13.24 -9.41 21.62
C VAL A 243 14.64 -9.12 22.19
N ALA A 244 15.07 -7.86 22.26
CA ALA A 244 16.45 -7.49 22.60
C ALA A 244 16.52 -6.45 23.74
N ASN A 245 17.74 -6.01 24.13
CA ASN A 245 17.87 -4.88 25.06
C ASN A 245 17.44 -3.57 24.40
N ALA A 246 17.64 -3.46 23.08
CA ALA A 246 17.14 -2.37 22.26
C ALA A 246 16.61 -2.92 20.92
N ASP A 247 15.37 -2.62 20.62
CA ASP A 247 14.71 -3.01 19.37
C ASP A 247 14.46 -1.76 18.54
N PHE A 248 15.02 -1.74 17.33
CA PHE A 248 14.83 -0.67 16.37
C PHE A 248 13.77 -1.09 15.37
N PHE A 249 12.80 -0.20 15.14
CA PHE A 249 11.72 -0.39 14.17
C PHE A 249 11.80 0.70 13.09
N PRO A 250 12.81 0.68 12.19
CA PRO A 250 12.89 1.61 11.07
C PRO A 250 11.56 1.65 10.32
N ASN A 251 11.04 2.86 10.08
CA ASN A 251 9.80 3.07 9.34
C ASN A 251 8.60 2.28 9.94
N GLY A 252 8.55 2.16 11.25
CA GLY A 252 7.51 1.41 11.96
C GLY A 252 7.77 -0.10 12.05
N GLY A 253 8.86 -0.59 11.46
CA GLY A 253 9.35 -1.96 11.56
C GLY A 253 8.57 -3.01 10.77
N ASN A 254 7.73 -2.58 9.84
CA ASN A 254 6.86 -3.46 9.04
C ASN A 254 7.12 -3.35 7.53
N SER A 255 7.28 -2.13 7.03
CA SER A 255 7.52 -1.90 5.60
C SER A 255 8.63 -0.88 5.44
N GLN A 256 9.61 -1.22 4.61
CA GLN A 256 10.76 -0.39 4.41
C GLN A 256 10.68 0.37 3.08
N PRO A 257 11.11 1.63 3.03
CA PRO A 257 11.18 2.40 1.80
C PRO A 257 11.93 1.65 0.70
N GLY A 258 11.34 1.60 -0.50
CA GLY A 258 11.90 0.86 -1.64
C GLY A 258 11.79 -0.66 -1.51
N CYS A 259 10.98 -1.17 -0.56
CA CYS A 259 10.63 -2.58 -0.46
C CYS A 259 9.14 -2.83 -0.62
N LEU A 260 8.84 -3.81 -1.49
CA LEU A 260 7.52 -4.01 -2.13
C LEU A 260 7.00 -5.43 -1.88
N SER A 261 7.85 -6.22 -1.23
CA SER A 261 7.60 -7.57 -0.77
C SER A 261 8.10 -7.67 0.66
N SER A 262 7.44 -8.56 1.41
CA SER A 262 7.88 -9.00 2.73
C SER A 262 9.35 -9.45 2.69
N LEU A 263 9.79 -10.14 1.64
CA LEU A 263 11.21 -10.47 1.47
C LEU A 263 12.13 -9.24 1.39
N CYS A 264 11.79 -8.24 0.59
CA CYS A 264 12.62 -7.04 0.51
C CYS A 264 12.67 -6.36 1.87
N ASN A 265 11.52 -6.19 2.53
CA ASN A 265 11.44 -5.66 3.89
C ASN A 265 12.34 -6.47 4.83
N HIS A 266 12.31 -7.79 4.72
CA HIS A 266 13.12 -8.71 5.52
C HIS A 266 14.61 -8.46 5.27
N MET A 267 15.04 -8.47 4.00
CA MET A 267 16.44 -8.24 3.60
C MET A 267 16.95 -6.84 3.95
N ARG A 268 16.07 -5.83 4.06
CA ARG A 268 16.45 -4.45 4.32
C ARG A 268 17.19 -4.26 5.64
N ALA A 269 16.94 -5.11 6.65
CA ALA A 269 17.69 -5.04 7.90
C ALA A 269 19.22 -5.15 7.69
N CYS A 270 19.67 -5.92 6.70
CA CYS A 270 21.08 -6.06 6.39
C CYS A 270 21.69 -4.83 5.72
N GLU A 271 20.94 -4.18 4.82
CA GLU A 271 21.34 -2.93 4.20
C GLU A 271 21.41 -1.79 5.21
N LEU A 272 20.39 -1.66 6.06
CA LEU A 272 20.36 -0.66 7.12
C LEU A 272 21.50 -0.87 8.13
N PHE A 273 21.81 -2.12 8.47
CA PHE A 273 22.97 -2.43 9.30
C PHE A 273 24.29 -2.04 8.62
N ALA A 274 24.51 -2.44 7.36
CA ALA A 274 25.72 -2.09 6.62
C ALA A 274 25.90 -0.56 6.45
N ALA A 275 24.81 0.17 6.17
CA ALA A 275 24.79 1.62 6.11
C ALA A 275 25.11 2.24 7.49
N SER A 276 24.54 1.70 8.57
CA SER A 276 24.81 2.17 9.92
C SER A 276 26.27 1.98 10.34
N VAL A 277 26.92 0.90 9.92
CA VAL A 277 28.36 0.65 10.14
C VAL A 277 29.20 1.66 9.36
N THR A 278 28.87 1.88 8.08
CA THR A 278 29.64 2.75 7.21
C THR A 278 29.59 4.21 7.69
N TYR A 279 28.38 4.70 7.99
CA TYR A 279 28.12 6.12 8.16
C TYR A 279 27.72 6.54 9.59
N ASN A 280 27.26 5.61 10.43
CA ASN A 280 26.82 5.85 11.82
C ASN A 280 25.82 7.01 11.99
N HIS A 281 24.92 7.21 11.02
CA HIS A 281 23.98 8.34 10.97
C HIS A 281 22.52 7.96 11.29
N LEU A 282 22.22 6.67 11.42
CA LEU A 282 20.86 6.19 11.71
C LEU A 282 20.63 6.24 13.22
N VAL A 283 19.76 7.13 13.67
CA VAL A 283 19.51 7.39 15.10
C VAL A 283 18.04 7.16 15.43
N GLY A 284 17.76 6.20 16.31
CA GLY A 284 16.44 5.97 16.86
C GLY A 284 16.15 6.88 18.05
N ARG A 285 14.86 7.14 18.30
CA ARG A 285 14.36 7.73 19.55
C ARG A 285 13.58 6.69 20.32
N GLN A 286 13.81 6.61 21.62
CA GLN A 286 13.07 5.70 22.49
C GLN A 286 11.57 6.04 22.49
N CYS A 287 10.75 5.01 22.32
CA CYS A 287 9.30 5.08 22.34
C CYS A 287 8.79 4.47 23.64
N SER A 288 7.69 4.99 24.20
CA SER A 288 7.05 4.41 25.38
C SER A 288 6.02 3.32 25.04
N SER A 289 5.63 3.21 23.77
CA SER A 289 4.70 2.19 23.27
C SER A 289 4.85 1.96 21.76
N THR A 290 4.30 0.84 21.26
CA THR A 290 4.26 0.51 19.83
C THR A 290 3.39 1.49 19.02
N VAL A 291 2.40 2.14 19.64
CA VAL A 291 1.58 3.19 18.98
C VAL A 291 2.43 4.39 18.57
N GLN A 292 3.39 4.81 19.42
CA GLN A 292 4.31 5.89 19.06
C GLN A 292 5.25 5.51 17.92
N ILE A 293 5.62 4.23 17.81
CA ILE A 293 6.41 3.71 16.68
C ILE A 293 5.60 3.88 15.39
N THR A 294 4.32 3.50 15.37
CA THR A 294 3.44 3.60 14.19
C THR A 294 3.15 5.05 13.79
N LEU A 295 2.91 5.93 14.77
CA LEU A 295 2.60 7.35 14.50
C LEU A 295 3.84 8.22 14.32
N ASN A 296 5.05 7.65 14.44
CA ASN A 296 6.32 8.36 14.40
C ASN A 296 6.42 9.53 15.41
N THR A 297 5.94 9.31 16.65
CA THR A 297 5.86 10.33 17.70
C THR A 297 6.83 10.07 18.87
N CYS A 298 7.86 9.23 18.69
CA CYS A 298 8.81 8.89 19.76
C CYS A 298 9.70 10.07 20.15
N THR A 299 9.67 10.45 21.43
CA THR A 299 10.39 11.64 21.94
C THR A 299 11.52 11.32 22.94
N GLY A 300 11.72 10.05 23.29
CA GLY A 300 12.68 9.63 24.30
C GLY A 300 14.15 9.73 23.89
N SER A 301 15.01 9.07 24.69
CA SER A 301 16.47 9.11 24.52
C SER A 301 16.91 8.64 23.13
N ARG A 302 17.97 9.26 22.61
CA ARG A 302 18.53 8.92 21.28
C ARG A 302 19.53 7.78 21.41
N LEU A 303 19.47 6.83 20.49
CA LEU A 303 20.45 5.76 20.37
C LEU A 303 20.73 5.47 18.90
N ASN A 304 21.99 5.43 18.50
CA ASN A 304 22.34 5.07 17.13
C ASN A 304 21.94 3.62 16.87
N MET A 305 21.26 3.33 15.77
CA MET A 305 20.93 1.97 15.35
C MET A 305 22.17 1.32 14.72
N GLY A 306 22.38 0.02 14.97
CA GLY A 306 23.52 -0.69 14.38
C GLY A 306 24.84 -0.01 14.76
N ASN A 307 25.73 0.25 13.78
CA ASN A 307 27.09 0.80 13.87
C ASN A 307 28.22 -0.15 14.30
N ASP A 308 29.47 0.29 14.14
CA ASP A 308 30.69 -0.46 14.44
C ASP A 308 31.18 -0.33 15.90
N ILE A 309 30.44 0.35 16.77
CA ILE A 309 30.80 0.53 18.18
C ILE A 309 30.53 -0.77 18.93
N ILE A 310 31.60 -1.44 19.36
CA ILE A 310 31.48 -2.75 20.00
C ILE A 310 30.93 -2.69 21.43
N ASN A 311 31.29 -1.65 22.18
CA ASN A 311 30.85 -1.42 23.55
C ASN A 311 29.70 -0.42 23.56
N LYS A 312 28.50 -0.92 23.28
CA LYS A 312 27.28 -0.11 23.24
C LYS A 312 26.49 -0.33 24.52
N SER A 313 26.01 0.76 25.12
CA SER A 313 25.11 0.74 26.27
C SER A 313 23.85 1.52 25.94
N GLY A 314 22.69 0.91 26.16
CA GLY A 314 21.38 1.55 26.02
C GLY A 314 20.77 1.88 27.39
N PRO A 315 19.66 2.63 27.45
CA PRO A 315 18.89 2.76 28.68
C PRO A 315 18.45 1.36 29.11
N ILE A 316 18.97 0.90 30.25
CA ILE A 316 18.51 -0.33 30.89
C ILE A 316 17.05 -0.07 31.27
N VAL A 317 16.11 -0.71 30.57
CA VAL A 317 14.75 -0.82 31.10
C VAL A 317 14.89 -1.67 32.37
N GLY A 318 14.88 -1.00 33.51
CA GLY A 318 14.83 -1.63 34.81
C GLY A 318 13.51 -2.36 34.95
N PHE A 319 13.48 -3.64 34.61
CA PHE A 319 12.58 -4.62 35.21
C PHE A 319 13.40 -5.86 35.57
N VAL A 320 14.13 -5.72 36.67
CA VAL A 320 14.69 -6.86 37.40
C VAL A 320 13.55 -7.44 38.26
N ILE A 321 13.17 -8.67 37.92
CA ILE A 321 12.61 -9.73 38.77
C ILE A 321 11.20 -9.48 39.36
N MET A 322 10.20 -10.24 38.88
CA MET A 322 9.61 -11.34 39.67
C MET A 322 8.77 -12.27 38.79
N ARG A 323 9.29 -13.47 38.51
CA ARG A 323 8.44 -14.64 38.22
C ARG A 323 7.89 -15.12 39.56
N LEU A 324 6.59 -15.37 39.67
CA LEU A 324 5.95 -16.57 40.27
C LEU A 324 4.44 -16.34 40.51
N ILE A 325 3.63 -17.25 39.95
CA ILE A 325 2.39 -17.83 40.51
C ILE A 325 1.14 -16.90 40.54
N LEU A 326 0.08 -17.19 39.76
CA LEU A 326 -1.01 -18.14 40.06
C LEU A 326 -1.99 -18.25 38.87
N PHE A 327 -2.49 -19.47 38.71
CA PHE A 327 -3.35 -20.00 37.65
C PHE A 327 -4.81 -19.52 37.74
N ALA A 328 -5.40 -19.40 36.55
CA ALA A 328 -6.74 -19.84 36.12
C ALA A 328 -7.93 -19.86 37.11
N LEU A 329 -9.03 -19.24 36.67
CA LEU A 329 -10.41 -19.72 36.80
C LEU A 329 -11.16 -19.01 35.64
N GLY A 330 -11.92 -19.63 34.75
CA GLY A 330 -12.34 -21.01 34.57
C GLY A 330 -13.36 -20.94 33.43
N PHE A 331 -13.15 -21.72 32.38
CA PHE A 331 -14.19 -21.99 31.38
C PHE A 331 -15.22 -22.93 32.00
N ALA A 332 -16.50 -22.60 31.86
CA ALA A 332 -17.58 -23.58 31.89
C ALA A 332 -18.79 -23.03 31.12
N ALA A 333 -19.08 -23.58 29.95
CA ALA A 333 -20.28 -24.41 29.74
C ALA A 333 -20.42 -24.83 28.26
N PHE A 334 -21.00 -26.02 28.12
CA PHE A 334 -21.10 -26.90 26.96
C PHE A 334 -22.13 -26.48 25.91
N ALA A 335 -21.88 -26.94 24.66
CA ALA A 335 -22.78 -27.54 23.66
C ALA A 335 -24.08 -26.78 23.26
N ALA A 336 -24.55 -26.75 22.01
CA ALA A 336 -24.63 -27.80 21.01
C ALA A 336 -25.14 -27.22 19.67
N ALA A 337 -25.02 -28.04 18.62
CA ALA A 337 -25.84 -28.09 17.40
C ALA A 337 -25.58 -27.05 16.29
N VAL A 338 -25.17 -27.57 15.13
CA VAL A 338 -25.24 -26.89 13.83
C VAL A 338 -26.64 -27.08 13.24
N PRO A 339 -27.27 -26.01 12.75
CA PRO A 339 -28.09 -26.07 11.54
C PRO A 339 -27.58 -25.09 10.48
N ILE A 340 -27.51 -25.57 9.23
CA ILE A 340 -27.15 -24.76 8.06
C ILE A 340 -28.33 -23.84 7.71
N SER A 341 -28.16 -22.51 7.74
CA SER A 341 -28.83 -21.55 6.85
C SER A 341 -28.48 -20.07 7.12
N LYS A 342 -28.20 -19.34 6.03
CA LYS A 342 -27.91 -17.90 5.84
C LYS A 342 -26.49 -17.43 6.21
N LYS A 343 -25.67 -17.27 5.17
CA LYS A 343 -24.42 -16.50 5.18
C LYS A 343 -24.70 -15.07 5.61
N GLU A 344 -24.31 -14.71 6.83
CA GLU A 344 -24.01 -13.33 7.18
C GLU A 344 -22.57 -12.99 6.76
N LYS A 345 -22.35 -11.75 6.34
CA LYS A 345 -20.99 -11.19 6.27
C LYS A 345 -20.48 -11.10 7.70
N ALA A 346 -19.52 -11.94 8.06
CA ALA A 346 -19.00 -11.98 9.41
C ALA A 346 -18.06 -10.79 9.66
N TYR A 347 -18.54 -9.79 10.40
CA TYR A 347 -17.62 -8.92 11.14
C TYR A 347 -16.88 -9.77 12.17
N PRO A 348 -15.59 -9.49 12.45
CA PRO A 348 -14.92 -10.14 13.56
C PRO A 348 -15.63 -9.75 14.87
N ARG A 349 -15.65 -10.67 15.84
CA ARG A 349 -16.26 -10.43 17.16
C ARG A 349 -15.75 -9.11 17.78
N PHE A 350 -14.46 -8.83 17.64
CA PHE A 350 -13.86 -7.59 18.13
C PHE A 350 -13.55 -6.66 16.96
N ILE A 351 -13.98 -5.41 17.05
CA ILE A 351 -13.61 -4.33 16.12
C ILE A 351 -12.92 -3.20 16.88
N GLU A 352 -12.08 -2.44 16.20
CA GLU A 352 -11.42 -1.26 16.77
C GLU A 352 -12.18 0.00 16.37
N PHE A 353 -12.56 0.84 17.34
CA PHE A 353 -13.34 2.05 17.09
C PHE A 353 -12.91 3.20 18.01
N PRO A 354 -12.61 4.39 17.48
CA PRO A 354 -12.22 5.52 18.30
C PRO A 354 -13.42 6.25 18.88
N ASP A 355 -13.26 6.76 20.10
CA ASP A 355 -14.21 7.73 20.63
C ASP A 355 -14.09 9.11 19.96
N GLY A 356 -14.97 10.04 20.33
CA GLY A 356 -14.95 11.42 19.85
C GLY A 356 -13.68 12.21 20.17
N ASP A 357 -12.80 11.69 21.03
CA ASP A 357 -11.48 12.26 21.37
C ASP A 357 -10.33 11.55 20.63
N GLY A 358 -10.64 10.57 19.79
CA GLY A 358 -9.68 9.82 18.98
C GLY A 358 -9.00 8.65 19.70
N VAL A 359 -9.46 8.29 20.90
CA VAL A 359 -8.93 7.14 21.66
C VAL A 359 -9.54 5.87 21.10
N MET A 360 -8.71 4.92 20.67
CA MET A 360 -9.15 3.63 20.14
C MET A 360 -9.68 2.73 21.26
N HIS A 361 -10.87 2.16 21.03
CA HIS A 361 -11.51 1.17 21.89
C HIS A 361 -11.70 -0.13 21.13
N THR A 362 -11.33 -1.25 21.77
CA THR A 362 -11.71 -2.58 21.29
C THR A 362 -13.17 -2.84 21.67
N VAL A 363 -14.01 -3.09 20.67
CA VAL A 363 -15.44 -3.26 20.79
C VAL A 363 -15.80 -4.72 20.59
N ASP A 364 -16.40 -5.35 21.60
CA ASP A 364 -16.97 -6.69 21.48
C ASP A 364 -18.39 -6.61 20.90
N LEU A 365 -18.56 -7.03 19.65
CA LEU A 365 -19.86 -7.09 18.96
C LEU A 365 -20.77 -8.20 19.50
N GLU A 366 -20.24 -9.09 20.35
CA GLU A 366 -20.98 -10.13 21.05
C GLU A 366 -21.11 -9.84 22.56
N ALA A 367 -20.85 -8.60 23.00
CA ALA A 367 -21.05 -8.20 24.38
C ALA A 367 -22.52 -8.37 24.83
N GLU A 368 -22.70 -8.81 26.07
CA GLU A 368 -24.02 -8.82 26.70
C GLU A 368 -24.53 -7.38 26.90
N PRO A 369 -25.72 -7.04 26.38
CA PRO A 369 -26.22 -5.68 26.47
C PRO A 369 -26.75 -5.35 27.86
N ASP A 370 -26.66 -4.07 28.22
CA ASP A 370 -27.24 -3.50 29.43
C ASP A 370 -28.77 -3.45 29.31
N MET A 371 -29.41 -4.49 29.82
CA MET A 371 -30.87 -4.62 29.78
C MET A 371 -31.58 -3.59 30.67
N GLU A 372 -30.96 -3.12 31.76
CA GLU A 372 -31.56 -2.10 32.64
C GLU A 372 -31.64 -0.76 31.92
N LEU A 373 -30.55 -0.35 31.26
CA LEU A 373 -30.53 0.86 30.45
C LEU A 373 -31.52 0.79 29.28
N LEU A 374 -31.61 -0.36 28.60
CA LEU A 374 -32.57 -0.57 27.51
C LEU A 374 -34.02 -0.50 27.97
N GLU A 375 -34.35 -1.06 29.14
CA GLU A 375 -35.69 -0.94 29.72
C GLU A 375 -36.02 0.51 30.06
N GLU A 376 -35.08 1.25 30.66
CA GLU A 376 -35.29 2.67 30.98
C GLU A 376 -35.53 3.52 29.73
N ILE A 377 -34.72 3.33 28.69
CA ILE A 377 -34.88 4.02 27.41
C ILE A 377 -36.22 3.67 26.76
N ASN A 378 -36.65 2.40 26.83
CA ASN A 378 -37.96 2.00 26.29
C ASN A 378 -39.14 2.62 27.05
N ARG A 379 -39.01 2.85 28.36
CA ARG A 379 -40.05 3.52 29.16
C ARG A 379 -40.16 5.01 28.84
N ASN A 380 -39.05 5.68 28.55
CA ASN A 380 -39.03 7.11 28.21
C ASN A 380 -38.14 7.41 26.99
N PRO A 381 -38.56 6.98 25.79
CA PRO A 381 -37.73 7.08 24.58
C PRO A 381 -37.45 8.52 24.15
N ALA A 382 -38.33 9.45 24.53
CA ALA A 382 -38.22 10.86 24.18
C ALA A 382 -37.31 11.69 25.11
N ASN A 383 -36.70 11.08 26.12
CA ASN A 383 -35.81 11.73 27.10
C ASN A 383 -34.43 12.10 26.50
N ASN A 384 -34.45 12.92 25.46
CA ASN A 384 -33.29 13.43 24.76
C ASN A 384 -33.32 14.97 24.82
N ARG A 385 -32.17 15.60 24.59
CA ARG A 385 -32.10 17.07 24.55
C ARG A 385 -32.17 17.55 23.10
N TYR A 386 -33.05 18.49 22.82
CA TYR A 386 -33.22 19.07 21.49
C TYR A 386 -32.71 20.52 21.50
N LEU A 387 -31.59 20.77 20.82
CA LEU A 387 -30.87 22.03 20.87
C LEU A 387 -31.14 22.84 19.60
N LEU A 388 -31.93 23.91 19.72
CA LEU A 388 -32.31 24.78 18.61
C LEU A 388 -31.25 25.85 18.33
N TYR A 389 -30.83 25.91 17.08
CA TYR A 389 -30.03 26.97 16.49
C TYR A 389 -30.79 27.61 15.32
N THR A 390 -30.68 28.92 15.20
CA THR A 390 -31.18 29.71 14.07
C THR A 390 -30.13 30.76 13.72
N ARG A 391 -30.33 31.53 12.65
CA ARG A 391 -29.47 32.68 12.34
C ARG A 391 -29.43 33.74 13.46
N ARG A 392 -30.43 33.77 14.34
CA ARG A 392 -30.47 34.67 15.52
C ARG A 392 -29.64 34.16 16.68
N ASN A 393 -29.34 32.87 16.72
CA ASN A 393 -28.56 32.23 17.78
C ASN A 393 -27.65 31.11 17.20
N PRO A 394 -26.73 31.43 16.28
CA PRO A 394 -26.00 30.43 15.51
C PRO A 394 -24.99 29.63 16.34
N ARG A 395 -24.55 30.15 17.50
CA ARG A 395 -23.57 29.53 18.39
C ARG A 395 -24.13 29.08 19.73
N ASN A 396 -25.24 29.66 20.17
CA ASN A 396 -25.83 29.43 21.49
C ASN A 396 -27.21 28.80 21.34
N SER A 397 -27.36 27.52 21.67
CA SER A 397 -28.63 26.81 21.52
C SER A 397 -29.71 27.27 22.50
N GLN A 398 -30.97 27.22 22.08
CA GLN A 398 -32.12 27.20 22.98
C GLN A 398 -32.63 25.76 23.12
N VAL A 399 -32.97 25.33 24.34
CA VAL A 399 -33.42 23.95 24.57
C VAL A 399 -34.92 23.86 24.30
N LEU A 400 -35.32 22.96 23.42
CA LEU A 400 -36.72 22.60 23.18
C LEU A 400 -37.06 21.38 24.04
N VAL A 401 -38.18 21.47 24.76
CA VAL A 401 -38.64 20.44 25.69
C VAL A 401 -39.93 19.83 25.14
N ILE A 402 -39.94 18.51 24.98
CA ILE A 402 -41.11 17.79 24.49
C ILE A 402 -42.30 18.01 25.43
N ASN A 403 -43.50 18.20 24.87
CA ASN A 403 -44.74 18.48 25.60
C ASN A 403 -44.79 19.83 26.33
N ASP A 404 -43.77 20.70 26.19
CA ASP A 404 -43.79 22.07 26.67
C ASP A 404 -43.84 23.05 25.49
N ALA A 405 -45.06 23.44 25.08
CA ALA A 405 -45.26 24.35 23.96
C ALA A 405 -44.57 25.72 24.18
N ASN A 406 -44.42 26.16 25.44
CA ASN A 406 -43.75 27.43 25.74
C ASN A 406 -42.26 27.36 25.41
N SER A 407 -41.61 26.21 25.60
CA SER A 407 -40.20 26.02 25.19
C SER A 407 -39.98 26.25 23.69
N VAL A 408 -41.01 26.04 22.86
CA VAL A 408 -40.96 26.28 21.42
C VAL A 408 -41.34 27.71 21.09
N THR A 409 -42.48 28.21 21.60
CA THR A 409 -43.02 29.53 21.26
C THR A 409 -42.20 30.70 21.82
N SER A 410 -41.48 30.50 22.92
CA SER A 410 -40.55 31.48 23.49
C SER A 410 -39.13 31.44 22.89
N SER A 411 -38.85 30.44 22.06
CA SER A 411 -37.57 30.29 21.37
C SER A 411 -37.56 31.04 20.04
N ASN A 412 -36.42 30.99 19.34
CA ASN A 412 -36.30 31.50 17.97
C ASN A 412 -36.95 30.59 16.91
N PHE A 413 -37.62 29.50 17.31
CA PHE A 413 -38.22 28.55 16.37
C PHE A 413 -39.29 29.22 15.51
N ASN A 414 -39.24 28.97 14.21
CA ASN A 414 -40.23 29.49 13.27
C ASN A 414 -40.82 28.36 12.43
N ALA A 415 -42.09 28.01 12.69
CA ALA A 415 -42.77 26.94 11.97
C ALA A 415 -42.98 27.20 10.46
N ARG A 416 -42.78 28.44 10.00
CA ARG A 416 -42.91 28.81 8.58
C ARG A 416 -41.64 28.54 7.76
N VAL A 417 -40.52 28.25 8.41
CA VAL A 417 -39.27 27.90 7.72
C VAL A 417 -38.96 26.41 7.90
N PRO A 418 -38.16 25.81 7.00
CA PRO A 418 -37.79 24.41 7.13
C PRO A 418 -37.12 24.06 8.46
N THR A 419 -37.31 22.82 8.90
CA THR A 419 -36.67 22.29 10.11
C THR A 419 -35.70 21.18 9.73
N VAL A 420 -34.43 21.34 10.10
CA VAL A 420 -33.36 20.40 9.85
C VAL A 420 -32.92 19.82 11.18
N VAL A 421 -32.97 18.49 11.32
CA VAL A 421 -32.56 17.78 12.53
C VAL A 421 -31.25 17.05 12.27
N ILE A 422 -30.26 17.24 13.14
CA ILE A 422 -28.94 16.59 13.06
C ILE A 422 -28.80 15.62 14.24
N VAL A 423 -28.45 14.37 13.95
CA VAL A 423 -28.25 13.30 14.94
C VAL A 423 -26.84 12.71 14.79
N HIS A 424 -26.03 12.84 15.85
CA HIS A 424 -24.66 12.31 15.90
C HIS A 424 -24.63 10.78 16.06
N GLY A 425 -23.44 10.18 15.88
CA GLY A 425 -23.20 8.74 15.99
C GLY A 425 -22.84 8.23 17.39
N TRP A 426 -22.41 6.97 17.44
CA TRP A 426 -21.85 6.31 18.64
C TRP A 426 -20.52 6.95 19.06
N LEU A 427 -20.24 6.98 20.37
CA LEU A 427 -19.12 7.69 21.00
C LEU A 427 -19.02 9.20 20.67
N SER A 428 -20.10 9.80 20.17
CA SER A 428 -20.22 11.23 19.87
C SER A 428 -21.24 11.92 20.79
N ASN A 429 -21.28 13.26 20.77
CA ASN A 429 -22.21 14.07 21.55
C ASN A 429 -22.51 15.41 20.86
N GLN A 430 -23.26 16.29 21.52
CA GLN A 430 -23.67 17.59 20.97
C GLN A 430 -22.52 18.54 20.62
N LYS A 431 -21.32 18.34 21.17
CA LYS A 431 -20.12 19.15 20.91
C LYS A 431 -19.24 18.57 19.81
N SER A 432 -19.59 17.42 19.23
CA SER A 432 -18.82 16.82 18.14
C SER A 432 -18.84 17.73 16.91
N SER A 433 -17.70 17.83 16.23
CA SER A 433 -17.44 18.72 15.09
C SER A 433 -18.47 18.58 13.95
N LEU A 434 -18.97 17.37 13.71
CA LEU A 434 -19.99 17.09 12.69
C LEU A 434 -21.24 17.98 12.84
N ASN A 435 -21.67 18.28 14.07
CA ASN A 435 -22.86 19.08 14.34
C ASN A 435 -22.61 20.54 13.95
N ASP A 436 -21.43 21.07 14.30
CA ASP A 436 -21.03 22.43 14.00
C ASP A 436 -20.89 22.65 12.49
N VAL A 437 -20.23 21.73 11.80
CA VAL A 437 -19.95 21.81 10.35
C VAL A 437 -21.25 21.80 9.55
N ILE A 438 -22.19 20.88 9.86
CA ILE A 438 -23.48 20.81 9.15
C ILE A 438 -24.37 22.00 9.51
N ARG A 439 -24.47 22.38 10.81
CA ARG A 439 -25.25 23.55 11.25
C ARG A 439 -24.78 24.81 10.53
N ASP A 440 -23.48 25.07 10.54
CA ASP A 440 -22.91 26.28 9.97
C ASP A 440 -23.15 26.34 8.46
N ALA A 441 -23.04 25.20 7.76
CA ALA A 441 -23.33 25.11 6.33
C ALA A 441 -24.80 25.49 6.00
N TYR A 442 -25.77 24.99 6.77
CA TYR A 442 -27.18 25.35 6.58
C TYR A 442 -27.47 26.80 6.93
N LEU A 443 -27.03 27.28 8.09
CA LEU A 443 -27.33 28.63 8.56
C LEU A 443 -26.68 29.70 7.66
N ALA A 444 -25.52 29.39 7.05
CA ALA A 444 -24.89 30.26 6.07
C ALA A 444 -25.75 30.43 4.80
N LYS A 445 -26.49 29.38 4.40
CA LYS A 445 -27.20 29.35 3.11
C LYS A 445 -28.68 29.68 3.20
N SER A 446 -29.38 29.10 4.17
CA SER A 446 -30.85 29.12 4.22
C SER A 446 -31.36 29.59 5.59
N ASP A 447 -32.55 30.20 5.60
CA ASP A 447 -33.25 30.49 6.86
C ASP A 447 -34.00 29.24 7.29
N VAL A 448 -33.49 28.55 8.31
CA VAL A 448 -33.99 27.25 8.77
C VAL A 448 -33.89 27.15 10.29
N ASN A 449 -34.72 26.29 10.88
CA ASN A 449 -34.52 25.82 12.24
C ASN A 449 -33.53 24.64 12.21
N ILE A 450 -32.38 24.74 12.87
CA ILE A 450 -31.47 23.60 13.07
C ILE A 450 -31.69 23.04 14.47
N ILE A 451 -32.02 21.76 14.58
CA ILE A 451 -32.16 21.07 15.87
C ILE A 451 -31.08 19.98 15.94
N VAL A 452 -30.10 20.15 16.84
CA VAL A 452 -29.15 19.08 17.17
C VAL A 452 -29.76 18.23 18.28
N MET A 453 -29.94 16.94 18.01
CA MET A 453 -30.41 15.99 19.01
C MET A 453 -29.23 15.42 19.80
N GLU A 454 -29.34 15.50 21.11
CA GLU A 454 -28.34 15.05 22.06
C GLU A 454 -28.86 13.83 22.83
N TRP A 455 -28.24 12.68 22.55
CA TRP A 455 -28.66 11.35 23.02
C TRP A 455 -27.50 10.57 23.66
N ARG A 456 -26.52 11.27 24.27
CA ARG A 456 -25.27 10.68 24.80
C ARG A 456 -25.46 9.50 25.73
N ARG A 457 -26.59 9.43 26.44
CA ARG A 457 -26.81 8.39 27.45
C ARG A 457 -26.73 6.99 26.83
N LEU A 458 -27.32 6.83 25.65
CA LEU A 458 -27.18 5.59 24.87
C LEU A 458 -25.98 5.67 23.91
N ALA A 459 -25.67 6.84 23.36
CA ALA A 459 -24.56 6.96 22.40
C ALA A 459 -23.18 6.64 23.01
N LEU A 460 -23.03 6.73 24.34
CA LEU A 460 -21.79 6.42 25.07
C LEU A 460 -21.84 5.08 25.83
N SER A 461 -22.90 4.27 25.67
CA SER A 461 -22.90 2.90 26.18
C SER A 461 -22.02 2.00 25.32
N ASP A 462 -21.85 0.73 25.70
CA ASP A 462 -21.27 -0.26 24.79
C ASP A 462 -22.06 -0.35 23.47
N TYR A 463 -21.39 -0.82 22.42
CA TYR A 463 -21.94 -0.81 21.08
C TYR A 463 -23.19 -1.68 20.94
N VAL A 464 -23.23 -2.86 21.56
CA VAL A 464 -24.38 -3.79 21.43
C VAL A 464 -25.62 -3.19 22.09
N THR A 465 -25.47 -2.59 23.27
CA THR A 465 -26.54 -1.82 23.94
C THR A 465 -26.99 -0.66 23.07
N ALA A 466 -26.05 0.11 22.50
CA ALA A 466 -26.36 1.24 21.63
C ALA A 466 -27.18 0.79 20.41
N VAL A 467 -26.74 -0.26 19.71
CA VAL A 467 -27.44 -0.86 18.57
C VAL A 467 -28.87 -1.27 18.95
N ARG A 468 -29.05 -1.95 20.09
CA ARG A 468 -30.38 -2.40 20.55
C ARG A 468 -31.29 -1.25 20.99
N GLY A 469 -30.74 -0.14 21.47
CA GLY A 469 -31.52 1.00 21.96
C GLY A 469 -31.90 2.02 20.87
N VAL A 470 -31.18 2.08 19.75
CA VAL A 470 -31.41 3.03 18.65
C VAL A 470 -32.87 3.07 18.17
N PRO A 471 -33.59 1.94 17.98
CA PRO A 471 -34.99 1.99 17.57
C PRO A 471 -35.87 2.75 18.56
N ALA A 472 -35.66 2.56 19.87
CA ALA A 472 -36.42 3.25 20.90
C ALA A 472 -36.12 4.76 20.93
N VAL A 473 -34.85 5.15 20.87
CA VAL A 473 -34.45 6.57 20.82
C VAL A 473 -34.98 7.24 19.53
N GLY A 474 -34.97 6.52 18.41
CA GLY A 474 -35.56 6.97 17.15
C GLY A 474 -37.06 7.24 17.26
N ARG A 475 -37.83 6.33 17.90
CA ARG A 475 -39.25 6.60 18.22
C ARG A 475 -39.40 7.87 19.08
N GLY A 476 -38.51 8.08 20.04
CA GLY A 476 -38.49 9.29 20.87
C GLY A 476 -38.33 10.58 20.07
N LEU A 477 -37.42 10.60 19.10
CA LEU A 477 -37.28 11.72 18.17
C LEU A 477 -38.56 11.91 17.35
N GLY A 478 -39.18 10.84 16.84
CA GLY A 478 -40.45 10.92 16.11
C GLY A 478 -41.59 11.50 16.95
N GLN A 479 -41.68 11.13 18.23
CA GLN A 479 -42.62 11.71 19.19
C GLN A 479 -42.38 13.22 19.38
N PHE A 480 -41.12 13.64 19.46
CA PHE A 480 -40.77 15.07 19.52
C PHE A 480 -41.19 15.82 18.25
N LEU A 481 -41.00 15.24 17.06
CA LEU A 481 -41.45 15.85 15.80
C LEU A 481 -42.99 15.93 15.73
N ASN A 482 -43.70 14.92 16.20
CA ASN A 482 -45.15 14.95 16.36
C ASN A 482 -45.59 16.08 17.32
N PHE A 483 -44.86 16.29 18.41
CA PHE A 483 -45.08 17.40 19.33
C PHE A 483 -44.89 18.75 18.63
N LEU A 484 -43.82 18.98 17.86
CA LEU A 484 -43.62 20.23 17.12
C LEU A 484 -44.77 20.50 16.12
N ASN A 485 -45.24 19.45 15.44
CA ASN A 485 -46.38 19.56 14.53
C ASN A 485 -47.66 19.98 15.26
N ARG A 486 -47.95 19.39 16.42
CA ARG A 486 -49.15 19.70 17.21
C ARG A 486 -49.07 21.05 17.92
N ALA A 487 -47.90 21.42 18.44
CA ALA A 487 -47.72 22.60 19.29
C ALA A 487 -47.66 23.91 18.48
N VAL A 488 -46.98 23.89 17.33
CA VAL A 488 -46.72 25.11 16.54
C VAL A 488 -47.03 24.96 15.05
N GLY A 489 -47.63 23.83 14.64
CA GLY A 489 -48.02 23.60 13.25
C GLY A 489 -46.84 23.33 12.30
N ALA A 490 -45.66 22.97 12.82
CA ALA A 490 -44.48 22.68 12.00
C ALA A 490 -44.76 21.46 11.07
N PRO A 491 -44.80 21.63 9.75
CA PRO A 491 -45.27 20.57 8.86
C PRO A 491 -44.15 19.57 8.54
N PHE A 492 -44.45 18.26 8.54
CA PHE A 492 -43.44 17.21 8.29
C PHE A 492 -42.83 17.29 6.88
N ASN A 493 -43.59 17.78 5.89
CA ASN A 493 -43.11 17.97 4.52
C ASN A 493 -42.15 19.16 4.35
N THR A 494 -41.77 19.84 5.43
CA THR A 494 -40.65 20.80 5.46
C THR A 494 -39.52 20.36 6.39
N MET A 495 -39.48 19.08 6.77
CA MET A 495 -38.46 18.54 7.67
C MET A 495 -37.39 17.73 6.91
N HIS A 496 -36.13 17.96 7.26
CA HIS A 496 -34.97 17.15 6.82
C HIS A 496 -34.29 16.53 8.03
N LEU A 497 -34.27 15.20 8.12
CA LEU A 497 -33.60 14.48 9.20
C LEU A 497 -32.24 13.95 8.70
N ILE A 498 -31.16 14.24 9.41
CA ILE A 498 -29.79 13.88 9.04
C ILE A 498 -29.17 13.09 10.19
N GLY A 499 -28.63 11.91 9.90
CA GLY A 499 -28.04 11.05 10.92
C GLY A 499 -26.71 10.45 10.48
N PHE A 500 -25.70 10.50 11.34
CA PHE A 500 -24.37 9.92 11.10
C PHE A 500 -24.18 8.60 11.85
N SER A 501 -23.57 7.58 11.22
CA SER A 501 -23.30 6.28 11.86
C SER A 501 -24.60 5.66 12.44
N LEU A 502 -24.65 5.25 13.72
CA LEU A 502 -25.89 4.81 14.37
C LEU A 502 -27.02 5.85 14.30
N GLY A 503 -26.68 7.14 14.26
CA GLY A 503 -27.64 8.24 14.07
C GLY A 503 -28.39 8.14 12.74
N GLY A 504 -27.78 7.57 11.69
CA GLY A 504 -28.42 7.34 10.40
C GLY A 504 -29.61 6.38 10.49
N HIS A 505 -29.51 5.33 11.30
CA HIS A 505 -30.62 4.43 11.59
C HIS A 505 -31.64 5.04 12.55
N LEU A 506 -31.18 5.85 13.52
CA LEU A 506 -32.04 6.58 14.45
C LEU A 506 -33.02 7.51 13.70
N VAL A 507 -32.53 8.31 12.74
CA VAL A 507 -33.41 9.20 11.95
C VAL A 507 -34.38 8.42 11.06
N GLY A 508 -34.02 7.22 10.59
CA GLY A 508 -34.93 6.30 9.90
C GLY A 508 -36.08 5.83 10.80
N ASN A 509 -35.76 5.43 12.03
CA ASN A 509 -36.78 5.05 13.02
C ASN A 509 -37.69 6.23 13.42
N ALA A 510 -37.14 7.45 13.51
CA ALA A 510 -37.93 8.66 13.75
C ALA A 510 -38.88 8.97 12.59
N GLY A 511 -38.39 8.85 11.36
CA GLY A 511 -39.20 9.00 10.15
C GLY A 511 -40.37 8.00 10.10
N ARG A 512 -40.09 6.74 10.46
CA ARG A 512 -41.09 5.68 10.57
C ARG A 512 -42.16 5.97 11.63
N GLU A 513 -41.77 6.50 12.79
CA GLU A 513 -42.68 6.89 13.86
C GLU A 513 -43.63 8.02 13.44
N ILE A 514 -43.18 8.96 12.60
CA ILE A 514 -44.05 10.00 12.00
C ILE A 514 -44.75 9.52 10.71
N GLY A 515 -44.75 8.22 10.43
CA GLY A 515 -45.45 7.61 9.30
C GLY A 515 -44.80 7.86 7.93
N GLY A 516 -43.48 8.04 7.87
CA GLY A 516 -42.75 8.28 6.62
C GLY A 516 -42.95 9.68 6.04
N ARG A 517 -43.43 10.62 6.85
CA ARG A 517 -43.91 11.95 6.39
C ARG A 517 -42.84 13.03 6.32
N ALA A 518 -41.63 12.79 6.85
CA ALA A 518 -40.52 13.72 6.70
C ALA A 518 -40.25 13.95 5.21
N ALA A 519 -40.09 15.22 4.81
CA ALA A 519 -39.78 15.57 3.43
C ALA A 519 -38.53 14.84 2.93
N ARG A 520 -37.51 14.79 3.81
CA ARG A 520 -36.21 14.23 3.47
C ARG A 520 -35.52 13.57 4.65
N ILE A 521 -34.85 12.45 4.40
CA ILE A 521 -33.92 11.81 5.34
C ILE A 521 -32.58 11.58 4.63
N THR A 522 -31.47 11.92 5.28
CA THR A 522 -30.11 11.64 4.80
C THR A 522 -29.34 10.85 5.86
N GLY A 523 -28.94 9.62 5.53
CA GLY A 523 -28.01 8.82 6.32
C GLY A 523 -26.57 9.08 5.87
N LEU A 524 -25.72 9.54 6.78
CA LEU A 524 -24.29 9.79 6.57
C LEU A 524 -23.53 8.59 7.13
N ASP A 525 -23.00 7.77 6.22
CA ASP A 525 -22.38 6.48 6.49
C ASP A 525 -23.07 5.70 7.61
N PRO A 526 -24.35 5.30 7.43
CA PRO A 526 -25.10 4.61 8.48
C PRO A 526 -24.35 3.35 8.92
N ALA A 527 -24.30 3.02 10.21
CA ALA A 527 -23.38 2.00 10.70
C ALA A 527 -23.60 0.60 10.07
N GLY A 528 -22.53 -0.11 9.74
CA GLY A 528 -22.57 -1.47 9.18
C GLY A 528 -22.67 -2.60 10.22
N PRO A 529 -21.79 -2.64 11.25
CA PRO A 529 -21.76 -3.74 12.23
C PRO A 529 -23.10 -3.90 12.96
N LEU A 530 -23.66 -5.12 12.95
CA LEU A 530 -24.96 -5.49 13.51
C LEU A 530 -26.22 -4.86 12.86
N TRP A 531 -26.07 -4.09 11.76
CA TRP A 531 -27.20 -3.42 11.09
C TRP A 531 -27.50 -3.90 9.67
N ASN A 532 -26.56 -4.62 9.05
CA ASN A 532 -26.72 -5.15 7.67
C ASN A 532 -28.05 -5.86 7.43
N ASN A 533 -28.51 -6.68 8.39
CA ASN A 533 -29.77 -7.45 8.33
C ASN A 533 -30.82 -6.98 9.36
N ASN A 534 -30.58 -5.86 10.04
CA ASN A 534 -31.47 -5.38 11.08
C ASN A 534 -32.74 -4.78 10.46
N ASN A 535 -33.91 -5.21 10.93
CA ASN A 535 -35.22 -4.75 10.41
C ASN A 535 -35.47 -3.26 10.70
N ASP A 536 -34.80 -2.71 11.71
CA ASP A 536 -34.91 -1.33 12.12
C ASP A 536 -33.91 -0.41 11.42
N ARG A 537 -33.09 -0.93 10.51
CA ARG A 537 -32.15 -0.10 9.72
C ARG A 537 -32.88 0.97 8.91
N LEU A 538 -32.11 1.95 8.45
CA LEU A 538 -32.59 3.00 7.56
C LEU A 538 -33.11 2.37 6.27
N ARG A 539 -34.30 2.78 5.82
CA ARG A 539 -34.91 2.28 4.58
C ARG A 539 -35.64 3.36 3.82
N ALA A 540 -35.81 3.14 2.52
CA ALA A 540 -36.47 4.05 1.59
C ALA A 540 -37.89 4.49 1.98
N SER A 541 -38.60 3.75 2.83
CA SER A 541 -39.96 4.06 3.28
C SER A 541 -40.02 4.93 4.55
N ASP A 542 -38.88 5.27 5.15
CA ASP A 542 -38.84 6.05 6.39
C ASP A 542 -39.10 7.55 6.18
N GLY A 543 -39.11 8.03 4.93
CA GLY A 543 -39.44 9.40 4.56
C GLY A 543 -40.04 9.49 3.16
N VAL A 544 -40.43 10.69 2.74
CA VAL A 544 -40.90 10.95 1.37
C VAL A 544 -39.76 10.74 0.36
N TYR A 545 -38.56 11.17 0.73
CA TYR A 545 -37.32 10.85 0.05
C TYR A 545 -36.21 10.57 1.06
N VAL A 546 -35.56 9.42 0.94
CA VAL A 546 -34.47 8.95 1.79
C VAL A 546 -33.24 8.76 0.93
N GLU A 547 -32.08 9.20 1.42
CA GLU A 547 -30.81 8.91 0.78
C GLU A 547 -29.72 8.49 1.76
N GLY A 548 -28.82 7.63 1.31
CA GLY A 548 -27.58 7.29 2.00
C GLY A 548 -26.37 7.93 1.31
N ILE A 549 -25.37 8.35 2.08
CA ILE A 549 -24.04 8.72 1.60
C ILE A 549 -23.06 7.77 2.27
N HIS A 550 -22.56 6.79 1.51
CA HIS A 550 -21.70 5.71 2.01
C HIS A 550 -20.25 6.04 1.69
N THR A 551 -19.38 6.07 2.69
CA THR A 551 -17.98 6.47 2.53
C THR A 551 -16.98 5.41 3.01
N ASP A 552 -17.40 4.53 3.93
CA ASP A 552 -16.68 3.37 4.47
C ASP A 552 -17.60 2.12 4.51
N GLY A 553 -18.26 1.82 3.39
CA GLY A 553 -19.22 0.71 3.24
C GLY A 553 -18.59 -0.64 2.82
N GLY A 554 -17.28 -0.82 2.97
CA GLY A 554 -16.56 -2.01 2.54
C GLY A 554 -16.94 -3.29 3.30
N THR A 555 -16.32 -4.43 2.96
CA THR A 555 -16.65 -5.75 3.56
C THR A 555 -16.54 -5.80 5.09
N ILE A 556 -15.64 -4.99 5.65
CA ILE A 556 -15.42 -4.79 7.09
C ILE A 556 -15.51 -3.31 7.49
N GLY A 557 -16.10 -2.48 6.62
CA GLY A 557 -16.23 -1.04 6.86
C GLY A 557 -17.17 -0.73 8.02
N LEU A 558 -16.97 0.42 8.64
CA LEU A 558 -17.77 0.92 9.75
C LEU A 558 -19.17 1.36 9.29
N GLY A 559 -19.31 1.71 8.00
CA GLY A 559 -20.56 2.03 7.33
C GLY A 559 -21.26 0.82 6.69
N ILE A 560 -22.57 0.95 6.43
CA ILE A 560 -23.40 -0.08 5.82
C ILE A 560 -23.19 -0.06 4.30
N GLY A 561 -22.52 -1.05 3.74
CA GLY A 561 -22.32 -1.15 2.29
C GLY A 561 -23.58 -1.40 1.45
N ALA A 562 -24.75 -1.51 2.08
CA ALA A 562 -26.01 -1.82 1.43
C ALA A 562 -26.85 -0.56 1.21
N ALA A 563 -27.42 -0.45 0.00
CA ALA A 563 -28.39 0.59 -0.32
C ALA A 563 -29.54 0.62 0.70
N SER A 564 -29.78 1.79 1.27
CA SER A 564 -30.66 2.02 2.40
C SER A 564 -31.72 3.10 2.10
N GLY A 565 -31.67 3.77 0.95
CA GLY A 565 -32.56 4.88 0.59
C GLY A 565 -33.33 4.70 -0.73
N ASN A 566 -34.07 5.74 -1.12
CA ASN A 566 -34.59 5.89 -2.49
C ASN A 566 -33.45 6.11 -3.50
N ALA A 567 -32.38 6.77 -3.04
CA ALA A 567 -31.11 6.92 -3.74
C ALA A 567 -29.96 6.77 -2.75
N ASP A 568 -28.94 6.01 -3.11
CA ASP A 568 -27.73 5.86 -2.31
C ASP A 568 -26.55 6.37 -3.13
N PHE A 569 -25.76 7.24 -2.51
CA PHE A 569 -24.55 7.81 -3.08
C PHE A 569 -23.35 7.12 -2.47
N PHE A 570 -22.40 6.77 -3.32
CA PHE A 570 -21.17 6.10 -2.94
C PHE A 570 -19.99 6.93 -3.44
N PRO A 571 -19.68 8.09 -2.80
CA PRO A 571 -18.51 8.87 -3.14
C PRO A 571 -17.27 8.00 -3.24
N ASN A 572 -16.55 8.12 -4.35
CA ASN A 572 -15.31 7.37 -4.59
C ASN A 572 -15.47 5.84 -4.49
N GLY A 573 -16.65 5.32 -4.84
CA GLY A 573 -16.97 3.89 -4.74
C GLY A 573 -17.56 3.48 -3.39
N GLY A 574 -17.56 4.40 -2.41
CA GLY A 574 -18.21 4.25 -1.11
C GLY A 574 -17.48 3.40 -0.10
N GLU A 575 -16.18 3.17 -0.28
CA GLU A 575 -15.34 2.37 0.63
C GLU A 575 -14.10 3.12 1.15
N SER A 576 -13.45 3.91 0.30
CA SER A 576 -12.26 4.68 0.70
C SER A 576 -12.27 6.05 0.04
N GLN A 577 -11.93 7.05 0.83
CA GLN A 577 -12.08 8.45 0.49
C GLN A 577 -10.71 9.11 0.33
N PRO A 578 -10.54 9.97 -0.68
CA PRO A 578 -9.32 10.72 -0.89
C PRO A 578 -8.88 11.47 0.37
N GLY A 579 -7.60 11.35 0.70
CA GLY A 579 -7.00 11.97 1.89
C GLY A 579 -7.26 11.23 3.21
N CYS A 580 -7.86 10.04 3.18
CA CYS A 580 -8.02 9.18 4.35
C CYS A 580 -7.06 7.98 4.34
N LEU A 581 -6.54 7.64 5.53
CA LEU A 581 -5.55 6.56 5.75
C LEU A 581 -6.11 5.43 6.64
N THR A 582 -7.32 5.59 7.17
CA THR A 582 -8.00 4.64 8.06
C THR A 582 -9.50 4.63 7.75
N GLY A 583 -10.16 3.49 7.96
CA GLY A 583 -11.62 3.38 7.80
C GLY A 583 -12.39 4.39 8.66
N ILE A 584 -11.85 4.83 9.79
CA ILE A 584 -12.42 5.90 10.61
C ILE A 584 -12.43 7.25 9.87
N CYS A 585 -11.33 7.58 9.19
CA CYS A 585 -11.28 8.79 8.39
C CYS A 585 -12.28 8.68 7.23
N ASP A 586 -12.32 7.53 6.58
CA ASP A 586 -13.28 7.25 5.50
C ASP A 586 -14.71 7.43 6.00
N HIS A 587 -15.03 6.87 7.17
CA HIS A 587 -16.33 6.94 7.84
C HIS A 587 -16.74 8.39 8.14
N ASN A 588 -15.81 9.17 8.70
CA ASN A 588 -16.03 10.58 9.00
C ASN A 588 -16.16 11.47 7.76
N ARG A 589 -15.68 11.04 6.59
CA ARG A 589 -15.75 11.86 5.38
C ARG A 589 -17.19 12.12 4.91
N SER A 590 -18.13 11.25 5.25
CA SER A 590 -19.55 11.40 4.88
C SER A 590 -20.16 12.75 5.26
N TRP A 591 -19.94 13.21 6.49
CA TRP A 591 -20.51 14.47 6.98
C TRP A 591 -19.79 15.71 6.44
N GLU A 592 -18.50 15.61 6.13
CA GLU A 592 -17.75 16.68 5.45
C GLU A 592 -18.24 16.89 4.02
N LEU A 593 -18.38 15.78 3.27
CA LEU A 593 -18.91 15.81 1.90
C LEU A 593 -20.33 16.35 1.89
N PHE A 594 -21.19 15.89 2.80
CA PHE A 594 -22.56 16.39 2.90
C PHE A 594 -22.60 17.88 3.17
N ALA A 595 -21.84 18.40 4.14
CA ALA A 595 -21.78 19.84 4.40
C ALA A 595 -21.32 20.64 3.17
N ALA A 596 -20.32 20.15 2.43
CA ALA A 596 -19.90 20.77 1.18
C ALA A 596 -21.02 20.78 0.12
N THR A 597 -21.84 19.73 0.04
CA THR A 597 -23.00 19.72 -0.87
C THR A 597 -24.12 20.67 -0.44
N VAL A 598 -24.30 20.90 0.86
CA VAL A 598 -25.22 21.92 1.37
C VAL A 598 -24.74 23.29 0.90
N THR A 599 -23.47 23.63 1.11
CA THR A 599 -22.92 24.95 0.73
C THR A 599 -22.95 25.18 -0.78
N TYR A 600 -22.49 24.21 -1.57
CA TYR A 600 -22.15 24.43 -2.98
C TYR A 600 -23.03 23.66 -3.98
N ASN A 601 -23.74 22.62 -3.54
CA ASN A 601 -24.61 21.78 -4.38
C ASN A 601 -23.95 21.30 -5.71
N HIS A 602 -22.67 20.95 -5.66
CA HIS A 602 -21.85 20.68 -6.85
C HIS A 602 -21.45 19.21 -7.03
N LEU A 603 -21.67 18.36 -6.01
CA LEU A 603 -21.36 16.93 -6.10
C LEU A 603 -22.56 16.22 -6.74
N VAL A 604 -22.35 15.67 -7.94
CA VAL A 604 -23.41 15.05 -8.74
C VAL A 604 -23.10 13.58 -8.96
N GLY A 605 -23.98 12.71 -8.47
CA GLY A 605 -23.93 11.28 -8.73
C GLY A 605 -24.60 10.93 -10.06
N GLN A 606 -24.07 9.91 -10.75
CA GLN A 606 -24.76 9.25 -11.85
C GLN A 606 -25.38 7.95 -11.37
N ARG A 607 -26.62 7.70 -11.75
CA ARG A 607 -27.31 6.46 -11.38
C ARG A 607 -26.60 5.26 -11.96
N CYS A 608 -26.37 4.29 -11.08
CA CYS A 608 -25.77 3.00 -11.39
C CYS A 608 -26.87 1.93 -11.41
N ASN A 609 -26.72 0.93 -12.28
CA ASN A 609 -27.62 -0.22 -12.35
C ASN A 609 -27.27 -1.29 -11.31
N ASN A 610 -26.04 -1.30 -10.82
CA ASN A 610 -25.55 -2.24 -9.81
C ASN A 610 -24.29 -1.68 -9.12
N MET A 611 -23.86 -2.35 -8.06
CA MET A 611 -22.68 -1.94 -7.28
C MET A 611 -21.36 -2.07 -8.07
N ASN A 612 -21.30 -2.92 -9.10
CA ASN A 612 -20.12 -3.00 -9.96
C ASN A 612 -19.92 -1.69 -10.76
N GLN A 613 -21.01 -1.06 -11.19
CA GLN A 613 -20.93 0.25 -11.84
C GLN A 613 -20.50 1.35 -10.86
N VAL A 614 -20.93 1.25 -9.59
CA VAL A 614 -20.49 2.15 -8.52
C VAL A 614 -18.98 2.03 -8.31
N SER A 615 -18.46 0.81 -8.13
CA SER A 615 -17.04 0.57 -7.84
C SER A 615 -16.12 0.85 -9.03
N SER A 616 -16.57 0.57 -10.26
CA SER A 616 -15.82 0.88 -11.50
C SER A 616 -16.05 2.30 -12.04
N ASN A 617 -16.84 3.12 -11.34
CA ASN A 617 -17.25 4.46 -11.76
C ASN A 617 -17.78 4.51 -13.22
N SER A 618 -18.57 3.50 -13.61
CA SER A 618 -19.10 3.33 -14.97
C SER A 618 -20.61 3.61 -15.06
N CYS A 619 -21.14 4.38 -14.11
CA CYS A 619 -22.56 4.70 -14.03
C CYS A 619 -22.99 5.65 -15.15
N THR A 620 -23.92 5.21 -15.99
CA THR A 620 -24.39 5.99 -17.15
C THR A 620 -25.83 6.49 -17.01
N GLY A 621 -26.48 6.19 -15.89
CA GLY A 621 -27.87 6.55 -15.65
C GLY A 621 -28.09 8.03 -15.35
N ALA A 622 -29.33 8.34 -15.00
CA ALA A 622 -29.75 9.71 -14.66
C ALA A 622 -28.87 10.33 -13.57
N ARG A 623 -28.56 11.62 -13.76
CA ARG A 623 -27.78 12.41 -12.80
C ARG A 623 -28.66 12.88 -11.66
N LEU A 624 -28.13 12.86 -10.44
CA LEU A 624 -28.78 13.39 -9.26
C LEU A 624 -27.71 14.02 -8.36
N ASN A 625 -27.94 15.25 -7.91
CA ASN A 625 -27.00 15.89 -6.97
C ASN A 625 -26.99 15.09 -5.67
N MET A 626 -25.82 14.81 -5.10
CA MET A 626 -25.69 14.20 -3.78
C MET A 626 -25.95 15.25 -2.70
N GLY A 627 -26.55 14.85 -1.57
CA GLY A 627 -26.76 15.76 -0.46
C GLY A 627 -27.54 17.00 -0.89
N ASN A 628 -27.15 18.19 -0.40
CA ASN A 628 -27.76 19.53 -0.58
C ASN A 628 -28.94 19.89 0.35
N ASP A 629 -29.34 21.17 0.29
CA ASP A 629 -30.41 21.79 1.08
C ASP A 629 -31.81 21.75 0.44
N ILE A 630 -31.96 21.06 -0.71
CA ILE A 630 -33.22 20.99 -1.45
C ILE A 630 -34.13 19.92 -0.82
N LEU A 631 -35.28 20.32 -0.28
CA LEU A 631 -36.21 19.41 0.39
C LEU A 631 -37.01 18.52 -0.58
N ASN A 632 -37.44 19.06 -1.73
CA ASN A 632 -38.32 18.38 -2.67
C ASN A 632 -37.53 17.54 -3.71
N LYS A 633 -36.57 16.75 -3.24
CA LYS A 633 -35.74 15.91 -4.10
C LYS A 633 -36.53 14.67 -4.54
N SER A 634 -36.43 14.31 -5.82
CA SER A 634 -37.11 13.13 -6.37
C SER A 634 -36.18 12.32 -7.27
N GLY A 635 -36.22 10.99 -7.10
CA GLY A 635 -35.37 10.03 -7.80
C GLY A 635 -35.53 8.65 -7.16
N LYS A 636 -36.47 7.84 -7.66
CA LYS A 636 -36.68 6.47 -7.15
C LYS A 636 -35.80 5.49 -7.89
N SER A 637 -34.97 4.74 -7.17
CA SER A 637 -34.46 3.46 -7.66
C SER A 637 -35.64 2.44 -7.71
N PRO A 638 -35.95 1.79 -8.85
CA PRO A 638 -37.08 0.87 -8.97
C PRO A 638 -36.87 -0.49 -8.31
N THR A 639 -35.66 -0.79 -7.81
CA THR A 639 -35.31 -2.10 -7.27
C THR A 639 -34.30 -1.96 -6.14
N PRO A 640 -34.57 -2.50 -4.94
CA PRO A 640 -33.51 -2.75 -3.95
C PRO A 640 -32.49 -3.69 -4.59
N LEU A 641 -31.20 -3.34 -4.55
CA LEU A 641 -30.14 -4.26 -4.93
C LEU A 641 -30.15 -5.43 -3.94
N THR A 642 -30.66 -6.59 -4.36
CA THR A 642 -30.71 -7.80 -3.55
C THR A 642 -29.38 -8.56 -3.63
N TYR A 643 -28.84 -8.88 -2.45
CA TYR A 643 -27.71 -9.81 -2.29
C TYR A 643 -28.13 -11.23 -2.70
N VAL A 644 -27.37 -11.88 -3.58
CA VAL A 644 -27.51 -13.32 -3.89
C VAL A 644 -26.23 -14.05 -3.50
N ALA A 645 -26.41 -15.20 -2.84
CA ALA A 645 -25.38 -16.02 -2.21
C ALA A 645 -24.35 -16.60 -3.19
N ALA A 646 -23.12 -16.76 -2.70
CA ALA A 646 -21.93 -17.13 -3.46
C ALA A 646 -21.90 -18.57 -3.99
N VAL A 647 -21.40 -18.73 -5.23
CA VAL A 647 -20.49 -19.79 -5.71
C VAL A 647 -19.50 -19.13 -6.71
N PRO A 648 -18.31 -19.71 -6.97
CA PRO A 648 -17.00 -19.08 -6.78
C PRO A 648 -16.48 -18.31 -8.02
N MET A 649 -15.63 -17.32 -7.72
CA MET A 649 -14.69 -16.63 -8.61
C MET A 649 -15.25 -15.86 -9.82
N LEU A 650 -15.09 -14.53 -9.80
CA LEU A 650 -14.07 -13.83 -10.61
C LEU A 650 -14.06 -12.32 -10.29
N GLN A 651 -12.86 -11.81 -10.00
CA GLN A 651 -12.39 -10.42 -9.91
C GLN A 651 -12.80 -9.64 -11.18
N GLU A 652 -12.94 -8.31 -11.18
CA GLU A 652 -11.86 -7.35 -11.51
C GLU A 652 -12.49 -5.92 -11.56
N GLU A 653 -11.86 -4.76 -11.28
CA GLU A 653 -10.55 -4.36 -10.76
C GLU A 653 -10.49 -2.80 -10.74
N LYS A 654 -9.84 -2.16 -9.74
CA LYS A 654 -9.04 -0.97 -10.06
C LYS A 654 -7.90 -1.51 -10.92
N THR A 655 -7.75 -1.02 -12.14
CA THR A 655 -6.79 -1.59 -13.09
C THR A 655 -5.33 -1.33 -12.70
N TYR A 656 -5.03 -0.55 -11.66
CA TYR A 656 -3.69 -0.44 -11.08
C TYR A 656 -3.78 -0.09 -9.58
N PRO A 657 -2.90 -0.64 -8.73
CA PRO A 657 -2.84 -0.33 -7.30
C PRO A 657 -2.39 1.13 -7.06
N ARG A 658 -2.81 1.76 -5.95
CA ARG A 658 -2.37 3.13 -5.57
C ARG A 658 -0.85 3.25 -5.55
N PHE A 659 -0.19 2.21 -5.06
CA PHE A 659 1.24 2.08 -5.16
C PHE A 659 1.56 1.09 -6.26
N ILE A 660 2.20 1.56 -7.32
CA ILE A 660 2.81 0.65 -8.29
C ILE A 660 4.29 0.58 -8.02
N GLU A 661 4.88 -0.46 -8.56
CA GLU A 661 6.30 -0.67 -8.49
C GLU A 661 6.92 -0.41 -9.84
N PHE A 662 7.80 0.58 -9.88
CA PHE A 662 8.33 1.06 -11.14
C PHE A 662 9.84 1.30 -11.01
N PRO A 663 10.65 0.71 -11.91
CA PRO A 663 12.08 0.87 -11.89
C PRO A 663 12.50 2.21 -12.47
N ASP A 664 13.57 2.78 -11.94
CA ASP A 664 14.30 3.81 -12.65
C ASP A 664 15.11 3.27 -13.83
N GLY A 665 15.68 4.20 -14.60
CA GLY A 665 16.48 3.92 -15.78
C GLY A 665 17.75 3.12 -15.52
N ASP A 666 18.10 2.93 -14.24
CA ASP A 666 19.23 2.12 -13.76
C ASP A 666 18.75 0.79 -13.13
N GLY A 667 17.43 0.52 -13.14
CA GLY A 667 16.82 -0.73 -12.67
C GLY A 667 16.52 -0.79 -11.18
N VAL A 668 16.63 0.32 -10.43
CA VAL A 668 16.27 0.42 -9.01
C VAL A 668 14.76 0.63 -8.90
N MET A 669 14.08 -0.19 -8.10
CA MET A 669 12.63 -0.11 -7.93
C MET A 669 12.22 1.01 -6.98
N HIS A 670 11.25 1.82 -7.42
CA HIS A 670 10.64 2.88 -6.63
C HIS A 670 9.18 2.52 -6.36
N THR A 671 8.84 2.37 -5.08
CA THR A 671 7.82 3.12 -4.33
C THR A 671 6.99 4.17 -5.07
N VAL A 672 6.20 3.86 -6.10
CA VAL A 672 5.42 4.90 -6.77
C VAL A 672 4.06 5.08 -6.13
N ASP A 673 3.86 6.15 -5.37
CA ASP A 673 2.50 6.60 -5.06
C ASP A 673 1.91 7.27 -6.31
N LEU A 674 1.00 6.58 -6.99
CA LEU A 674 0.20 7.16 -8.08
C LEU A 674 -0.73 8.27 -7.59
N GLU A 675 -0.95 8.35 -6.28
CA GLU A 675 -1.76 9.37 -5.63
C GLU A 675 -0.88 10.35 -4.82
N ALA A 676 0.45 10.40 -5.07
CA ALA A 676 1.34 11.42 -4.52
C ALA A 676 0.80 12.83 -4.83
N GLU A 677 0.85 13.73 -3.86
CA GLU A 677 0.54 15.15 -4.07
C GLU A 677 1.56 15.77 -5.02
N PRO A 678 1.15 16.29 -6.19
CA PRO A 678 2.12 16.74 -7.19
C PRO A 678 2.83 18.03 -6.80
N ASP A 679 4.11 18.11 -7.15
CA ASP A 679 4.95 19.30 -6.97
C ASP A 679 4.48 20.42 -7.91
N MET A 680 3.60 21.27 -7.39
CA MET A 680 3.01 22.37 -8.14
C MET A 680 4.03 23.47 -8.50
N GLU A 681 5.09 23.65 -7.71
CA GLU A 681 6.13 24.64 -7.99
C GLU A 681 6.97 24.21 -9.21
N LEU A 682 7.39 22.95 -9.25
CA LEU A 682 8.09 22.37 -10.41
C LEU A 682 7.20 22.41 -11.67
N LEU A 683 5.90 22.10 -11.54
CA LEU A 683 4.96 22.16 -12.66
C LEU A 683 4.76 23.58 -13.21
N GLU A 684 4.70 24.59 -12.35
CA GLU A 684 4.66 25.99 -12.77
C GLU A 684 5.95 26.41 -13.49
N GLU A 685 7.11 26.01 -12.97
CA GLU A 685 8.40 26.30 -13.60
C GLU A 685 8.48 25.69 -15.01
N ILE A 686 8.10 24.41 -15.14
CA ILE A 686 8.07 23.72 -16.44
C ILE A 686 7.07 24.37 -17.39
N ASN A 687 5.91 24.82 -16.90
CA ASN A 687 4.94 25.51 -17.75
C ASN A 687 5.44 26.86 -18.26
N ARG A 688 6.27 27.58 -17.48
CA ARG A 688 6.90 28.84 -17.90
C ARG A 688 7.97 28.61 -18.96
N ASN A 689 8.71 27.50 -18.89
CA ASN A 689 9.76 27.17 -19.86
C ASN A 689 9.71 25.70 -20.30
N PRO A 690 8.69 25.31 -21.08
CA PRO A 690 8.44 23.91 -21.41
C PRO A 690 9.54 23.28 -22.28
N ALA A 691 10.28 24.11 -23.01
CA ALA A 691 11.31 23.68 -23.94
C ALA A 691 12.69 23.47 -23.29
N ASN A 692 12.82 23.70 -21.97
CA ASN A 692 14.05 23.54 -21.18
C ASN A 692 14.45 22.07 -20.96
N ASN A 693 14.71 21.39 -22.07
CA ASN A 693 15.16 20.00 -22.13
C ASN A 693 16.49 19.96 -22.90
N ARG A 694 17.22 18.84 -22.80
CA ARG A 694 18.46 18.67 -23.58
C ARG A 694 18.17 17.80 -24.80
N TYR A 695 18.58 18.28 -25.98
CA TYR A 695 18.40 17.57 -27.24
C TYR A 695 19.76 17.10 -27.75
N LEU A 696 20.01 15.80 -27.67
CA LEU A 696 21.31 15.18 -27.95
C LEU A 696 21.30 14.57 -29.35
N LEU A 697 22.00 15.22 -30.28
CA LEU A 697 22.09 14.79 -31.68
C LEU A 697 23.18 13.74 -31.89
N TYR A 698 22.78 12.66 -32.54
CA TYR A 698 23.64 11.63 -33.10
C TYR A 698 23.37 11.48 -34.59
N THR A 699 24.45 11.32 -35.35
CA THR A 699 24.45 10.99 -36.77
C THR A 699 25.48 9.89 -37.01
N ARG A 700 25.56 9.38 -38.24
CA ARG A 700 26.65 8.46 -38.62
C ARG A 700 28.05 9.04 -38.40
N ARG A 701 28.19 10.38 -38.38
CA ARG A 701 29.46 11.09 -38.16
C ARG A 701 29.87 11.16 -36.68
N ASN A 702 28.90 11.08 -35.76
CA ASN A 702 29.12 11.20 -34.32
C ASN A 702 28.30 10.18 -33.52
N ARG A 703 28.42 8.90 -33.89
CA ARG A 703 27.57 7.81 -33.35
C ARG A 703 27.64 7.65 -31.83
N ARG A 704 28.78 7.96 -31.21
CA ARG A 704 29.02 7.75 -29.77
C ARG A 704 29.02 9.03 -28.94
N ASN A 705 29.23 10.18 -29.57
CA ASN A 705 29.41 11.46 -28.89
C ASN A 705 28.36 12.45 -29.38
N ALA A 706 27.38 12.76 -28.54
CA ALA A 706 26.31 13.67 -28.90
C ALA A 706 26.80 15.11 -29.14
N GLN A 707 26.16 15.81 -30.07
CA GLN A 707 26.18 17.26 -30.15
C GLN A 707 24.89 17.80 -29.52
N THR A 708 25.00 18.77 -28.61
CA THR A 708 23.80 19.32 -27.96
C THR A 708 23.17 20.39 -28.85
N LEU A 709 21.90 20.20 -29.20
CA LEU A 709 21.10 21.19 -29.88
C LEU A 709 20.35 22.02 -28.84
N VAL A 710 20.38 23.33 -29.00
CA VAL A 710 19.80 24.29 -28.05
C VAL A 710 18.72 25.07 -28.79
N ILE A 711 17.49 25.01 -28.28
CA ILE A 711 16.36 25.74 -28.85
C ILE A 711 16.66 27.25 -28.90
N ASN A 712 16.24 27.91 -29.96
CA ASN A 712 16.49 29.34 -30.23
C ASN A 712 17.98 29.72 -30.43
N ASN A 713 18.90 28.75 -30.47
CA ASN A 713 20.29 28.98 -30.85
C ASN A 713 20.57 28.31 -32.20
N ALA A 714 20.40 29.06 -33.29
CA ALA A 714 20.56 28.54 -34.65
C ALA A 714 21.98 27.99 -34.93
N ASN A 715 23.00 28.57 -34.28
CA ASN A 715 24.38 28.09 -34.39
C ASN A 715 24.52 26.67 -33.85
N SER A 716 23.84 26.33 -32.75
CA SER A 716 23.89 24.96 -32.20
C SER A 716 23.42 23.88 -33.19
N VAL A 717 22.56 24.24 -34.15
CA VAL A 717 22.08 23.34 -35.20
C VAL A 717 23.03 23.38 -36.41
N THR A 718 23.34 24.58 -36.91
CA THR A 718 24.13 24.77 -38.13
C THR A 718 25.60 24.40 -37.99
N SER A 719 26.18 24.46 -36.79
CA SER A 719 27.55 24.01 -36.50
C SER A 719 27.63 22.54 -36.09
N SER A 720 26.49 21.85 -35.98
CA SER A 720 26.43 20.43 -35.68
C SER A 720 26.45 19.60 -36.97
N HIS A 721 26.34 18.28 -36.84
CA HIS A 721 26.16 17.36 -37.97
C HIS A 721 24.71 17.22 -38.40
N PHE A 722 23.78 18.02 -37.86
CA PHE A 722 22.37 17.97 -38.24
C PHE A 722 22.20 18.27 -39.73
N ASN A 723 21.43 17.44 -40.42
CA ASN A 723 21.12 17.63 -41.82
C ASN A 723 19.61 17.63 -42.04
N GLY A 724 19.01 18.80 -42.30
CA GLY A 724 17.57 18.91 -42.50
C GLY A 724 17.02 18.23 -43.76
N ARG A 725 17.89 17.71 -44.64
CA ARG A 725 17.50 16.96 -45.84
C ARG A 725 17.33 15.46 -45.62
N VAL A 726 17.74 14.95 -44.46
CA VAL A 726 17.55 13.53 -44.10
C VAL A 726 16.47 13.40 -43.01
N PRO A 727 15.84 12.23 -42.86
CA PRO A 727 14.87 11.99 -41.81
C PRO A 727 15.40 12.34 -40.41
N THR A 728 14.50 12.80 -39.56
CA THR A 728 14.79 13.07 -38.15
C THR A 728 14.00 12.13 -37.26
N VAL A 729 14.71 11.30 -36.50
CA VAL A 729 14.15 10.36 -35.54
C VAL A 729 14.37 10.94 -34.15
N VAL A 730 13.29 11.15 -33.41
CA VAL A 730 13.35 11.61 -32.01
C VAL A 730 13.01 10.45 -31.10
N VAL A 731 13.87 10.19 -30.12
CA VAL A 731 13.69 9.15 -29.11
C VAL A 731 13.51 9.80 -27.75
N VAL A 732 12.41 9.47 -27.08
CA VAL A 732 12.03 9.98 -25.75
C VAL A 732 11.88 8.80 -24.78
N HIS A 733 12.70 8.81 -23.73
CA HIS A 733 12.66 7.81 -22.66
C HIS A 733 11.46 7.99 -21.72
N GLY A 734 11.22 6.98 -20.87
CA GLY A 734 10.13 6.95 -19.89
C GLY A 734 10.42 7.65 -18.56
N TRP A 735 9.52 7.45 -17.60
CA TRP A 735 9.69 7.90 -16.22
C TRP A 735 10.86 7.19 -15.55
N LEU A 736 11.51 7.91 -14.65
CA LEU A 736 12.75 7.57 -13.96
C LEU A 736 13.94 7.16 -14.87
N SER A 737 13.79 7.20 -16.20
CA SER A 737 14.86 6.99 -17.17
C SER A 737 15.64 8.26 -17.48
N ASN A 738 16.77 8.11 -18.19
CA ASN A 738 17.58 9.24 -18.64
C ASN A 738 18.34 8.90 -19.95
N GLN A 739 19.17 9.81 -20.42
CA GLN A 739 19.87 9.70 -21.69
C GLN A 739 20.84 8.52 -21.79
N LYS A 740 21.23 7.94 -20.65
CA LYS A 740 22.13 6.78 -20.58
C LYS A 740 21.39 5.44 -20.55
N SER A 741 20.06 5.44 -20.47
CA SER A 741 19.27 4.21 -20.45
C SER A 741 19.40 3.45 -21.79
N SER A 742 19.50 2.12 -21.70
CA SER A 742 19.83 1.22 -22.82
C SER A 742 18.92 1.37 -24.05
N LEU A 743 17.64 1.73 -23.86
CA LEU A 743 16.68 1.94 -24.96
C LEU A 743 17.19 2.95 -26.00
N ASN A 744 17.91 3.98 -25.55
CA ASN A 744 18.38 5.08 -26.39
C ASN A 744 19.49 4.60 -27.31
N ASP A 745 20.45 3.83 -26.77
CA ASP A 745 21.55 3.26 -27.53
C ASP A 745 21.05 2.25 -28.55
N VAL A 746 20.15 1.34 -28.13
CA VAL A 746 19.61 0.27 -28.97
C VAL A 746 18.84 0.82 -30.17
N ILE A 747 17.93 1.79 -29.96
CA ILE A 747 17.17 2.40 -31.05
C ILE A 747 18.06 3.28 -31.94
N ARG A 748 18.94 4.10 -31.34
CA ARG A 748 19.89 4.94 -32.09
C ARG A 748 20.73 4.08 -33.02
N ASP A 749 21.32 3.01 -32.50
CA ASP A 749 22.27 2.21 -33.26
C ASP A 749 21.58 1.42 -34.37
N ALA A 750 20.36 0.94 -34.16
CA ALA A 750 19.53 0.31 -35.20
C ALA A 750 19.28 1.27 -36.38
N TYR A 751 18.86 2.51 -36.10
CA TYR A 751 18.63 3.52 -37.14
C TYR A 751 19.92 3.93 -37.86
N LEU A 752 20.96 4.29 -37.10
CA LEU A 752 22.22 4.76 -37.69
C LEU A 752 22.96 3.64 -38.44
N ALA A 753 22.75 2.37 -38.09
CA ALA A 753 23.27 1.24 -38.85
C ALA A 753 22.58 1.14 -40.22
N LYS A 754 21.28 1.36 -40.29
CA LYS A 754 20.48 1.14 -41.50
C LYS A 754 20.45 2.33 -42.47
N SER A 755 20.20 3.54 -41.96
CA SER A 755 19.89 4.70 -42.78
C SER A 755 20.70 5.94 -42.38
N ASP A 756 20.88 6.88 -43.32
CA ASP A 756 21.44 8.21 -42.99
C ASP A 756 20.31 9.08 -42.45
N VAL A 757 20.31 9.30 -41.14
CA VAL A 757 19.25 10.01 -40.41
C VAL A 757 19.85 10.82 -39.27
N ASN A 758 19.14 11.86 -38.85
CA ASN A 758 19.40 12.52 -37.57
C ASN A 758 18.69 11.73 -36.47
N VAL A 759 19.42 11.23 -35.48
CA VAL A 759 18.80 10.67 -34.25
C VAL A 759 18.96 11.69 -33.12
N ILE A 760 17.86 12.14 -32.56
CA ILE A 760 17.85 13.07 -31.42
C ILE A 760 17.30 12.33 -30.21
N ILE A 761 18.13 12.14 -29.18
CA ILE A 761 17.68 11.67 -27.88
C ILE A 761 17.30 12.90 -27.05
N MET A 762 16.05 12.95 -26.61
CA MET A 762 15.57 14.00 -25.72
C MET A 762 15.76 13.57 -24.27
N GLU A 763 16.46 14.40 -23.51
CA GLU A 763 16.64 14.23 -22.08
C GLU A 763 15.79 15.23 -21.30
N TRP A 764 14.85 14.68 -20.52
CA TRP A 764 13.86 15.44 -19.75
C TRP A 764 13.91 15.09 -18.25
N ARG A 765 15.12 14.76 -17.75
CA ARG A 765 15.37 14.30 -16.37
C ARG A 765 14.58 15.02 -15.30
N ARG A 766 14.54 16.35 -15.39
CA ARG A 766 13.99 17.21 -14.32
C ARG A 766 12.58 16.80 -13.91
N LEU A 767 11.75 16.47 -14.90
CA LEU A 767 10.41 15.94 -14.65
C LEU A 767 10.40 14.40 -14.66
N ALA A 768 11.25 13.75 -15.47
CA ALA A 768 11.29 12.30 -15.51
C ALA A 768 11.70 11.67 -14.17
N THR A 769 12.41 12.38 -13.29
CA THR A 769 12.81 11.89 -11.95
C THR A 769 12.00 12.48 -10.81
N SER A 770 10.93 13.24 -11.07
CA SER A 770 9.97 13.62 -10.02
C SER A 770 9.13 12.40 -9.62
N ASP A 771 8.28 12.53 -8.61
CA ASP A 771 7.24 11.52 -8.38
C ASP A 771 6.35 11.35 -9.62
N TYR A 772 5.70 10.18 -9.74
CA TYR A 772 4.98 9.81 -10.96
C TYR A 772 3.75 10.68 -11.19
N ALA A 773 3.05 11.11 -10.14
CA ALA A 773 1.88 11.98 -10.27
C ALA A 773 2.27 13.36 -10.82
N THR A 774 3.38 13.94 -10.33
CA THR A 774 4.00 15.14 -10.90
C THR A 774 4.43 14.92 -12.34
N ALA A 775 5.10 13.79 -12.63
CA ALA A 775 5.56 13.48 -13.98
C ALA A 775 4.37 13.40 -14.96
N VAL A 776 3.32 12.65 -14.61
CA VAL A 776 2.07 12.50 -15.38
C VAL A 776 1.43 13.86 -15.66
N ARG A 777 1.36 14.75 -14.66
CA ARG A 777 0.80 16.11 -14.84
C ARG A 777 1.68 17.03 -15.69
N GLY A 778 3.00 16.84 -15.66
CA GLY A 778 3.94 17.67 -16.40
C GLY A 778 4.20 17.22 -17.84
N VAL A 779 3.97 15.94 -18.18
CA VAL A 779 4.19 15.40 -19.55
C VAL A 779 3.58 16.27 -20.65
N PRO A 780 2.34 16.79 -20.55
CA PRO A 780 1.77 17.64 -21.60
C PRO A 780 2.59 18.92 -21.86
N ALA A 781 3.13 19.53 -20.81
CA ALA A 781 3.95 20.73 -20.93
C ALA A 781 5.31 20.44 -21.58
N VAL A 782 5.98 19.37 -21.16
CA VAL A 782 7.25 18.94 -21.75
C VAL A 782 7.06 18.52 -23.23
N GLY A 783 5.95 17.85 -23.55
CA GLY A 783 5.57 17.52 -24.93
C GLY A 783 5.40 18.76 -25.81
N ARG A 784 4.70 19.80 -25.32
CA ARG A 784 4.63 21.10 -26.00
C ARG A 784 6.03 21.70 -26.22
N GLY A 785 6.92 21.61 -25.24
CA GLY A 785 8.31 22.04 -25.38
C GLY A 785 9.08 21.33 -26.49
N LEU A 786 8.92 20.01 -26.60
CA LEU A 786 9.48 19.24 -27.73
C LEU A 786 8.89 19.70 -29.06
N GLY A 787 7.57 19.93 -29.15
CA GLY A 787 6.92 20.45 -30.36
C GLY A 787 7.49 21.81 -30.79
N GLN A 788 7.73 22.71 -29.85
CA GLN A 788 8.38 24.00 -30.10
C GLN A 788 9.82 23.83 -30.60
N PHE A 789 10.57 22.86 -30.06
CA PHE A 789 11.92 22.53 -30.55
C PHE A 789 11.89 21.98 -31.99
N LEU A 790 10.93 21.12 -32.33
CA LEU A 790 10.77 20.61 -33.69
C LEU A 790 10.41 21.73 -34.68
N ALA A 791 9.55 22.68 -34.26
CA ALA A 791 9.26 23.87 -35.05
C ALA A 791 10.50 24.76 -35.25
N PHE A 792 11.36 24.86 -34.24
CA PHE A 792 12.65 25.52 -34.37
C PHE A 792 13.58 24.84 -35.37
N LEU A 793 13.69 23.49 -35.36
CA LEU A 793 14.48 22.75 -36.36
C LEU A 793 13.94 22.92 -37.78
N ASN A 794 12.61 22.91 -37.94
CA ASN A 794 11.96 23.15 -39.22
C ASN A 794 12.34 24.53 -39.78
N ARG A 795 12.26 25.57 -38.93
CA ARG A 795 12.57 26.95 -39.30
C ARG A 795 14.05 27.18 -39.60
N VAL A 796 14.96 26.61 -38.81
CA VAL A 796 16.41 26.93 -38.90
C VAL A 796 17.15 26.03 -39.88
N ALA A 797 16.80 24.74 -39.94
CA ALA A 797 17.51 23.76 -40.74
C ALA A 797 16.67 23.20 -41.89
N GLY A 798 15.42 23.66 -42.06
CA GLY A 798 14.54 23.22 -43.14
C GLY A 798 14.05 21.78 -42.98
N ALA A 799 14.13 21.19 -41.78
CA ALA A 799 13.69 19.82 -41.52
C ALA A 799 12.15 19.73 -41.51
N PRO A 800 11.50 19.12 -42.52
CA PRO A 800 10.04 19.12 -42.60
C PRO A 800 9.41 18.10 -41.65
N TYR A 801 8.24 18.42 -41.08
CA TYR A 801 7.56 17.52 -40.13
C TYR A 801 7.19 16.16 -40.74
N ASN A 802 6.91 16.11 -42.04
CA ASN A 802 6.61 14.87 -42.77
C ASN A 802 7.84 14.00 -43.05
N THR A 803 9.02 14.36 -42.56
CA THR A 803 10.20 13.48 -42.49
C THR A 803 10.62 13.20 -41.05
N MET A 804 9.73 13.43 -40.07
CA MET A 804 9.99 13.18 -38.66
C MET A 804 9.30 11.92 -38.15
N HIS A 805 10.03 11.11 -37.40
CA HIS A 805 9.50 9.98 -36.62
C HIS A 805 9.72 10.26 -35.14
N LEU A 806 8.64 10.40 -34.38
CA LEU A 806 8.69 10.58 -32.94
C LEU A 806 8.44 9.23 -32.24
N ILE A 807 9.38 8.80 -31.41
CA ILE A 807 9.34 7.51 -30.72
C ILE A 807 9.39 7.77 -29.22
N GLY A 808 8.40 7.28 -28.49
CA GLY A 808 8.32 7.47 -27.05
C GLY A 808 8.07 6.16 -26.33
N PHE A 809 8.81 5.92 -25.25
CA PHE A 809 8.64 4.75 -24.38
C PHE A 809 7.96 5.12 -23.07
N SER A 810 7.01 4.30 -22.58
CA SER A 810 6.32 4.53 -21.30
C SER A 810 5.66 5.93 -21.25
N LEU A 811 5.91 6.76 -20.23
CA LEU A 811 5.45 8.17 -20.21
C LEU A 811 5.92 8.98 -21.43
N GLY A 812 7.08 8.63 -22.00
CA GLY A 812 7.60 9.23 -23.22
C GLY A 812 6.69 9.04 -24.43
N ALA A 813 5.89 7.96 -24.48
CA ALA A 813 4.91 7.73 -25.54
C ALA A 813 3.82 8.82 -25.57
N HIS A 814 3.35 9.22 -24.40
CA HIS A 814 2.40 10.33 -24.28
C HIS A 814 3.06 11.68 -24.55
N LEU A 815 4.33 11.84 -24.15
CA LEU A 815 5.12 13.04 -24.44
C LEU A 815 5.24 13.30 -25.94
N VAL A 816 5.63 12.28 -26.73
CA VAL A 816 5.72 12.42 -28.20
C VAL A 816 4.36 12.65 -28.86
N GLY A 817 3.28 12.10 -28.27
CA GLY A 817 1.91 12.41 -28.71
C GLY A 817 1.55 13.88 -28.53
N ASN A 818 1.87 14.45 -27.36
CA ASN A 818 1.67 15.88 -27.10
C ASN A 818 2.55 16.77 -27.98
N ALA A 819 3.79 16.36 -28.26
CA ALA A 819 4.67 17.08 -29.20
C ALA A 819 4.14 17.08 -30.63
N GLY A 820 3.64 15.93 -31.08
CA GLY A 820 2.98 15.80 -32.38
C GLY A 820 1.75 16.70 -32.49
N ARG A 821 0.94 16.76 -31.43
CA ARG A 821 -0.23 17.64 -31.33
C ARG A 821 0.15 19.13 -31.38
N GLU A 822 1.22 19.52 -30.72
CA GLU A 822 1.75 20.90 -30.74
C GLU A 822 2.14 21.34 -32.16
N ILE A 823 2.72 20.44 -32.97
CA ILE A 823 3.03 20.72 -34.38
C ILE A 823 1.85 20.42 -35.33
N GLY A 824 0.63 20.29 -34.79
CA GLY A 824 -0.61 20.13 -35.55
C GLY A 824 -0.82 18.73 -36.13
N GLY A 825 -0.26 17.68 -35.52
CA GLY A 825 -0.36 16.30 -36.00
C GLY A 825 0.44 16.03 -37.28
N ARG A 826 1.42 16.90 -37.60
CA ARG A 826 2.12 16.90 -38.90
C ARG A 826 3.36 16.00 -38.95
N ALA A 827 3.77 15.42 -37.82
CA ALA A 827 4.84 14.41 -37.81
C ALA A 827 4.45 13.26 -38.74
N ALA A 828 5.38 12.81 -39.59
CA ALA A 828 5.14 11.69 -40.50
C ALA A 828 4.67 10.46 -39.73
N ARG A 829 5.33 10.19 -38.60
CA ARG A 829 5.09 9.00 -37.80
C ARG A 829 5.28 9.27 -36.31
N VAL A 830 4.39 8.70 -35.50
CA VAL A 830 4.53 8.62 -34.04
C VAL A 830 4.43 7.16 -33.61
N THR A 831 5.38 6.68 -32.81
CA THR A 831 5.36 5.31 -32.27
C THR A 831 5.41 5.35 -30.75
N GLY A 832 4.37 4.81 -30.11
CA GLY A 832 4.34 4.57 -28.68
C GLY A 832 4.83 3.16 -28.35
N LEU A 833 5.92 3.06 -27.63
CA LEU A 833 6.50 1.81 -27.13
C LEU A 833 5.98 1.60 -25.71
N ASP A 834 5.07 0.64 -25.58
CA ASP A 834 4.30 0.33 -24.39
C ASP A 834 3.87 1.57 -23.59
N PRO A 835 2.97 2.40 -24.16
CA PRO A 835 2.54 3.64 -23.52
C PRO A 835 2.05 3.37 -22.10
N ALA A 836 2.48 4.17 -21.13
CA ALA A 836 2.19 3.91 -19.72
C ALA A 836 0.67 3.87 -19.44
N GLY A 837 0.21 2.93 -18.62
CA GLY A 837 -1.19 2.77 -18.26
C GLY A 837 -1.64 3.54 -17.02
N PRO A 838 -0.92 3.43 -15.89
CA PRO A 838 -1.29 4.08 -14.64
C PRO A 838 -1.52 5.59 -14.81
N LEU A 839 -2.71 6.07 -14.43
CA LEU A 839 -3.18 7.46 -14.60
C LEU A 839 -3.35 7.97 -16.04
N TRP A 840 -3.17 7.12 -17.06
CA TRP A 840 -3.28 7.49 -18.48
C TRP A 840 -4.44 6.83 -19.23
N SER A 841 -5.01 5.74 -18.72
CA SER A 841 -6.14 5.03 -19.34
C SER A 841 -7.31 5.94 -19.73
N ASN A 842 -7.63 6.94 -18.90
CA ASN A 842 -8.69 7.93 -19.18
C ASN A 842 -8.18 9.37 -19.34
N ASN A 843 -6.86 9.55 -19.48
CA ASN A 843 -6.25 10.86 -19.57
C ASN A 843 -6.42 11.45 -20.97
N SER A 844 -6.97 12.68 -21.06
CA SER A 844 -7.24 13.35 -22.34
C SER A 844 -5.97 13.71 -23.13
N ASN A 845 -4.82 13.77 -22.45
CA ASN A 845 -3.53 14.06 -23.06
C ASN A 845 -2.79 12.80 -23.52
N ARG A 846 -3.36 11.60 -23.35
CA ARG A 846 -2.73 10.34 -23.78
C ARG A 846 -2.42 10.35 -25.28
N LEU A 847 -1.56 9.41 -25.69
CA LEU A 847 -1.24 9.17 -27.10
C LEU A 847 -2.53 8.82 -27.84
N ARG A 848 -2.76 9.44 -29.00
CA ARG A 848 -3.93 9.18 -29.84
C ARG A 848 -3.60 9.23 -31.32
N ALA A 849 -4.45 8.61 -32.13
CA ALA A 849 -4.33 8.51 -33.58
C ALA A 849 -4.13 9.85 -34.32
N SER A 850 -4.56 10.98 -33.75
CA SER A 850 -4.42 12.32 -34.37
C SER A 850 -3.08 13.00 -34.11
N ASP A 851 -2.18 12.39 -33.33
CA ASP A 851 -0.95 13.05 -32.90
C ASP A 851 0.16 13.03 -33.99
N GLY A 852 -0.07 12.31 -35.08
CA GLY A 852 0.77 12.33 -36.28
C GLY A 852 -0.05 11.93 -37.51
N VAL A 853 0.59 11.92 -38.67
CA VAL A 853 -0.03 11.42 -39.91
C VAL A 853 -0.30 9.92 -39.80
N TYR A 854 0.61 9.19 -39.17
CA TYR A 854 0.41 7.80 -38.76
C TYR A 854 0.96 7.58 -37.34
N VAL A 855 0.11 7.05 -36.47
CA VAL A 855 0.42 6.74 -35.07
C VAL A 855 0.25 5.25 -34.86
N GLU A 856 1.22 4.62 -34.20
CA GLU A 856 1.08 3.23 -33.76
C GLU A 856 1.51 2.99 -32.32
N GLY A 857 0.82 2.08 -31.65
CA GLY A 857 1.18 1.56 -30.33
C GLY A 857 1.75 0.15 -30.43
N ILE A 858 2.81 -0.15 -29.69
CA ILE A 858 3.32 -1.51 -29.47
C ILE A 858 3.13 -1.84 -27.99
N HIS A 859 2.14 -2.68 -27.69
CA HIS A 859 1.73 -3.05 -26.33
C HIS A 859 2.39 -4.36 -25.95
N THR A 860 3.18 -4.38 -24.89
CA THR A 860 3.90 -5.57 -24.42
C THR A 860 3.57 -5.93 -22.97
N ASP A 861 3.11 -4.98 -22.16
CA ASP A 861 2.74 -5.14 -20.74
C ASP A 861 1.40 -4.44 -20.41
N GLY A 862 0.36 -4.69 -21.21
CA GLY A 862 -0.96 -4.09 -21.09
C GLY A 862 -2.00 -4.88 -20.28
N GLY A 863 -1.55 -5.75 -19.35
CA GLY A 863 -2.43 -6.51 -18.46
C GLY A 863 -2.94 -5.67 -17.29
N THR A 864 -3.79 -6.23 -16.41
CA THR A 864 -4.36 -5.48 -15.29
C THR A 864 -3.41 -5.19 -14.12
N ALA A 865 -2.20 -5.75 -14.17
CA ALA A 865 -1.08 -5.35 -13.32
C ALA A 865 0.09 -4.80 -14.16
N GLY A 866 -0.14 -4.57 -15.46
CA GLY A 866 0.88 -4.16 -16.40
C GLY A 866 1.18 -2.67 -16.32
N LEU A 867 2.41 -2.28 -16.63
CA LEU A 867 2.84 -0.88 -16.65
C LEU A 867 2.32 -0.15 -17.90
N GLY A 868 1.94 -0.89 -18.94
CA GLY A 868 1.36 -0.39 -20.18
C GLY A 868 -0.16 -0.17 -20.11
N ILE A 869 -0.67 0.72 -20.96
CA ILE A 869 -2.09 1.13 -21.00
C ILE A 869 -3.02 0.02 -21.48
N GLY A 870 -2.51 -0.95 -22.26
CA GLY A 870 -3.24 -2.11 -22.79
C GLY A 870 -4.40 -1.81 -23.74
N ALA A 871 -4.88 -0.56 -23.75
CA ALA A 871 -5.90 -0.06 -24.64
C ALA A 871 -5.29 0.53 -25.92
N ALA A 872 -5.97 0.35 -27.04
CA ALA A 872 -5.57 0.91 -28.31
C ALA A 872 -5.49 2.45 -28.26
N CYS A 873 -4.41 2.99 -28.82
CA CYS A 873 -4.04 4.41 -28.72
C CYS A 873 -3.51 4.99 -30.05
N GLY A 874 -3.36 4.20 -31.10
CA GLY A 874 -2.88 4.64 -32.41
C GLY A 874 -3.92 4.54 -33.52
N ASN A 875 -3.48 4.80 -34.76
CA ASN A 875 -4.21 4.31 -35.94
C ASN A 875 -4.14 2.78 -35.95
N ALA A 876 -2.95 2.21 -35.73
CA ALA A 876 -2.72 0.79 -35.61
C ALA A 876 -2.08 0.43 -34.25
N ASP A 877 -2.56 -0.61 -33.59
CA ASP A 877 -2.04 -1.06 -32.31
C ASP A 877 -1.62 -2.53 -32.39
N PHE A 878 -0.37 -2.81 -32.07
CA PHE A 878 0.24 -4.14 -32.12
C PHE A 878 0.34 -4.73 -30.72
N PHE A 879 -0.09 -5.98 -30.60
CA PHE A 879 -0.10 -6.75 -29.34
C PHE A 879 0.76 -8.00 -29.49
N PRO A 880 2.10 -7.89 -29.57
CA PRO A 880 3.00 -9.04 -29.56
C PRO A 880 2.70 -9.97 -28.39
N ASN A 881 2.54 -11.26 -28.69
CA ASN A 881 2.23 -12.31 -27.71
C ASN A 881 0.94 -12.05 -26.89
N GLY A 882 0.03 -11.23 -27.40
CA GLY A 882 -1.22 -10.85 -26.72
C GLY A 882 -1.10 -9.52 -25.96
N GLY A 883 0.09 -8.92 -25.96
CA GLY A 883 0.36 -7.60 -25.42
C GLY A 883 0.32 -7.51 -23.90
N LYS A 884 0.56 -8.63 -23.20
CA LYS A 884 0.55 -8.71 -21.74
C LYS A 884 1.83 -9.30 -21.16
N SER A 885 2.27 -10.45 -21.69
CA SER A 885 3.49 -11.11 -21.24
C SER A 885 4.25 -11.69 -22.41
N GLN A 886 5.57 -11.53 -22.38
CA GLN A 886 6.46 -11.71 -23.50
C GLN A 886 7.37 -12.92 -23.24
N PRO A 887 7.61 -13.76 -24.25
CA PRO A 887 8.49 -14.91 -24.09
C PRO A 887 9.88 -14.51 -23.60
N GLY A 888 10.36 -15.20 -22.55
CA GLY A 888 11.64 -14.90 -21.91
C GLY A 888 11.57 -13.85 -20.80
N CYS A 889 10.40 -13.31 -20.49
CA CYS A 889 10.17 -12.41 -19.37
C CYS A 889 9.46 -13.12 -18.20
N GLY A 890 9.94 -12.85 -16.98
CA GLY A 890 9.35 -13.33 -15.72
C GLY A 890 8.80 -12.22 -14.84
N THR A 891 8.82 -10.97 -15.30
CA THR A 891 8.35 -9.76 -14.59
C THR A 891 7.70 -8.79 -15.57
N GLY A 892 6.72 -8.00 -15.09
CA GLY A 892 6.07 -6.95 -15.89
C GLY A 892 7.05 -5.90 -16.42
N ILE A 893 8.15 -5.64 -15.73
CA ILE A 893 9.22 -4.74 -16.20
C ILE A 893 9.93 -5.27 -17.44
N CYS A 894 10.23 -6.58 -17.46
CA CYS A 894 10.80 -7.21 -18.65
C CYS A 894 9.81 -7.12 -19.81
N ASP A 895 8.51 -7.33 -19.52
CA ASP A 895 7.44 -7.20 -20.49
C ASP A 895 7.33 -5.76 -21.02
N HIS A 896 7.40 -4.75 -20.15
CA HIS A 896 7.37 -3.33 -20.48
C HIS A 896 8.54 -2.95 -21.41
N ASN A 897 9.75 -3.37 -21.03
CA ASN A 897 10.97 -3.14 -21.81
C ASN A 897 11.03 -3.90 -23.14
N ARG A 898 10.28 -4.99 -23.29
CA ARG A 898 10.26 -5.76 -24.55
C ARG A 898 9.81 -4.91 -25.74
N SER A 899 9.00 -3.88 -25.53
CA SER A 899 8.49 -3.02 -26.61
C SER A 899 9.59 -2.35 -27.43
N TRP A 900 10.61 -1.79 -26.78
CA TRP A 900 11.73 -1.12 -27.47
C TRP A 900 12.72 -2.12 -28.08
N GLU A 901 12.89 -3.31 -27.49
CA GLU A 901 13.69 -4.39 -28.08
C GLU A 901 13.07 -4.94 -29.37
N LEU A 902 11.77 -5.20 -29.35
CA LEU A 902 11.02 -5.63 -30.53
C LEU A 902 11.05 -4.55 -31.61
N PHE A 903 10.81 -3.30 -31.23
CA PHE A 903 10.85 -2.19 -32.18
C PHE A 903 12.23 -2.06 -32.85
N ALA A 904 13.33 -2.08 -32.10
CA ALA A 904 14.68 -2.02 -32.67
C ALA A 904 15.00 -3.21 -33.60
N ALA A 905 14.53 -4.41 -33.26
CA ALA A 905 14.63 -5.57 -34.13
C ALA A 905 13.85 -5.35 -35.45
N THR A 906 12.64 -4.76 -35.40
CA THR A 906 11.88 -4.44 -36.61
C THR A 906 12.49 -3.33 -37.46
N VAL A 907 13.21 -2.37 -36.86
CA VAL A 907 14.01 -1.39 -37.63
C VAL A 907 15.10 -2.13 -38.41
N THR A 908 15.78 -3.09 -37.78
CA THR A 908 16.88 -3.84 -38.40
C THR A 908 16.40 -4.83 -39.47
N TYR A 909 15.39 -5.65 -39.15
CA TYR A 909 14.99 -6.81 -39.95
C TYR A 909 13.62 -6.70 -40.62
N ASN A 910 12.73 -5.82 -40.12
CA ASN A 910 11.36 -5.62 -40.61
C ASN A 910 10.55 -6.92 -40.80
N HIS A 911 10.79 -7.94 -39.96
CA HIS A 911 10.27 -9.30 -40.14
C HIS A 911 9.04 -9.64 -39.29
N LEU A 912 8.73 -8.82 -38.28
CA LEU A 912 7.59 -9.05 -37.39
C LEU A 912 6.29 -8.53 -38.02
N VAL A 913 5.40 -9.45 -38.42
CA VAL A 913 4.15 -9.14 -39.15
C VAL A 913 2.93 -9.42 -38.28
N GLY A 914 2.14 -8.38 -38.00
CA GLY A 914 0.85 -8.47 -37.33
C GLY A 914 -0.27 -8.88 -38.28
N VAL A 915 -1.23 -9.66 -37.76
CA VAL A 915 -2.50 -10.00 -38.44
C VAL A 915 -3.62 -9.21 -37.78
N ARG A 916 -4.45 -8.53 -38.58
CA ARG A 916 -5.52 -7.67 -38.09
C ARG A 916 -6.62 -8.46 -37.39
N CYS A 917 -7.04 -7.93 -36.25
CA CYS A 917 -8.09 -8.45 -35.38
C CYS A 917 -9.28 -7.48 -35.38
N ASN A 918 -10.49 -8.03 -35.24
CA ASN A 918 -11.72 -7.24 -35.17
C ASN A 918 -11.98 -6.65 -33.78
N ASN A 919 -11.47 -7.29 -32.73
CA ASN A 919 -11.65 -6.88 -31.33
C ASN A 919 -10.58 -7.50 -30.43
N MET A 920 -10.56 -7.08 -29.16
CA MET A 920 -9.57 -7.56 -28.18
C MET A 920 -9.70 -9.05 -27.85
N ASN A 921 -10.88 -9.65 -28.03
CA ASN A 921 -11.04 -11.10 -27.82
C ASN A 921 -10.23 -11.90 -28.84
N GLN A 922 -10.16 -11.45 -30.09
CA GLN A 922 -9.31 -12.08 -31.12
C GLN A 922 -7.82 -11.88 -30.83
N VAL A 923 -7.43 -10.71 -30.29
CA VAL A 923 -6.06 -10.44 -29.83
C VAL A 923 -5.65 -11.42 -28.73
N ASN A 924 -6.50 -11.57 -27.70
CA ASN A 924 -6.25 -12.44 -26.55
C ASN A 924 -6.22 -13.93 -26.93
N SER A 925 -7.12 -14.36 -27.82
CA SER A 925 -7.23 -15.76 -28.27
C SER A 925 -6.32 -16.11 -29.46
N ASN A 926 -5.56 -15.15 -29.98
CA ASN A 926 -4.72 -15.30 -31.16
C ASN A 926 -5.47 -15.89 -32.39
N SER A 927 -6.70 -15.42 -32.63
CA SER A 927 -7.61 -15.92 -33.67
C SER A 927 -7.83 -14.93 -34.82
N CYS A 928 -6.91 -13.98 -34.99
CA CYS A 928 -6.99 -12.91 -35.98
C CYS A 928 -6.78 -13.42 -37.40
N SER A 929 -7.59 -12.94 -38.35
CA SER A 929 -7.60 -13.42 -39.74
C SER A 929 -7.63 -12.30 -40.79
N GLY A 930 -7.52 -11.03 -40.36
CA GLY A 930 -7.57 -9.88 -41.25
C GLY A 930 -6.27 -9.59 -42.00
N SER A 931 -6.16 -8.37 -42.52
CA SER A 931 -4.99 -7.90 -43.28
C SER A 931 -3.70 -7.96 -42.48
N ARG A 932 -2.58 -8.12 -43.18
CA ARG A 932 -1.24 -8.14 -42.59
C ARG A 932 -0.60 -6.76 -42.60
N LEU A 933 0.12 -6.42 -41.53
CA LEU A 933 0.89 -5.19 -41.43
C LEU A 933 2.16 -5.45 -40.60
N ASN A 934 3.33 -5.03 -41.10
CA ASN A 934 4.57 -5.14 -40.33
C ASN A 934 4.49 -4.26 -39.07
N MET A 935 4.88 -4.78 -37.92
CA MET A 935 5.01 -4.02 -36.68
C MET A 935 6.29 -3.17 -36.73
N GLY A 936 6.29 -1.98 -36.12
CA GLY A 936 7.48 -1.14 -36.03
C GLY A 936 8.07 -0.81 -37.41
N ASN A 937 9.40 -0.82 -37.55
CA ASN A 937 10.24 -0.46 -38.71
C ASN A 937 10.57 1.04 -38.92
N ASP A 938 11.45 1.32 -39.88
CA ASP A 938 11.98 2.65 -40.27
C ASP A 938 11.23 3.31 -41.44
N ILE A 939 10.12 2.72 -41.90
CA ILE A 939 9.34 3.24 -43.02
C ILE A 939 8.48 4.43 -42.55
N LEU A 940 8.80 5.65 -42.99
CA LEU A 940 8.10 6.86 -42.54
C LEU A 940 6.66 6.97 -43.04
N ASN A 941 6.40 6.59 -44.29
CA ASN A 941 5.10 6.71 -44.95
C ASN A 941 4.20 5.48 -44.73
N LYS A 942 4.27 4.90 -43.54
CA LYS A 942 3.47 3.74 -43.16
C LYS A 942 2.00 4.14 -43.00
N SER A 943 1.09 3.26 -43.40
CA SER A 943 -0.36 3.48 -43.29
C SER A 943 -1.05 2.18 -42.90
N GLY A 944 -2.11 2.28 -42.09
CA GLY A 944 -2.91 1.14 -41.65
C GLY A 944 -3.73 1.50 -40.43
N SER A 945 -4.76 0.71 -40.15
CA SER A 945 -5.54 0.89 -38.92
C SER A 945 -6.10 -0.39 -38.32
N GLY A 946 -6.35 -0.36 -37.01
CA GLY A 946 -6.95 -1.44 -36.23
C GLY A 946 -5.96 -2.16 -35.32
N LEU A 947 -6.45 -3.24 -34.70
CA LEU A 947 -5.71 -4.05 -33.75
C LEU A 947 -4.95 -5.15 -34.50
N TYR A 948 -3.70 -5.41 -34.16
CA TYR A 948 -2.85 -6.40 -34.80
C TYR A 948 -2.22 -7.34 -33.78
N ARG A 949 -2.27 -8.64 -34.05
CA ARG A 949 -1.67 -9.69 -33.22
C ARG A 949 -0.53 -10.38 -33.97
N LEU A 950 0.58 -10.63 -33.27
CA LEU A 950 1.73 -11.41 -33.75
C LEU A 950 2.43 -12.12 -32.60
N ASN A 951 3.04 -13.28 -32.84
CA ASN A 951 3.87 -13.96 -31.83
C ASN A 951 5.35 -13.71 -32.11
N THR A 952 6.13 -13.67 -31.04
CA THR A 952 7.59 -13.55 -31.09
C THR A 952 8.21 -14.65 -30.23
N GLY A 953 9.44 -15.02 -30.50
CA GLY A 953 10.25 -15.90 -29.67
C GLY A 953 10.90 -15.15 -28.50
N ARG A 954 11.54 -15.92 -27.61
CA ARG A 954 12.17 -15.42 -26.37
C ARG A 954 13.58 -14.83 -26.56
N ARG A 955 14.15 -14.93 -27.75
CA ARG A 955 15.54 -14.52 -28.05
C ARG A 955 15.56 -13.70 -29.32
N HIS A 956 16.34 -12.62 -29.31
CA HIS A 956 16.63 -11.83 -30.50
C HIS A 956 17.08 -12.73 -31.68
N PRO A 957 16.58 -12.51 -32.91
CA PRO A 957 15.78 -11.37 -33.38
C PRO A 957 14.27 -11.46 -33.11
N PHE A 958 13.88 -12.29 -32.13
CA PHE A 958 12.52 -12.55 -31.65
C PHE A 958 11.67 -13.29 -32.66
#